data_AF-A0A6J4H2K5-F1
#
_entry.id   AF-A0A6J4H2K5-F1
#
_cell.length_a   1.000
_cell.length_b   1.000
_cell.length_c   1.000
_cell.angle_alpha   90.00
_cell.angle_beta   90.00
_cell.angle_gamma   90.00
#
_symmetry.space_group_name_H-M   'P 1'
#
loop_
_entity.id
_entity.type
_entity.pdbx_description
1 polymer ?
#
loop_
_entity_poly.entity_id
_entity_poly.type
_entity_poly.pdbx_seq_one_letter_code
_entity_poly.pdbx_strand_id
1 'polypeptide(L)'
;MGSAARALGPGEERPPAGEAEDIARIEGMLRREFGRTNPPGSPGPARRDQHPKAHGCVAAEFVVRSDLPPELRRGLFRQPGAAYPAWVRFSSSSPKMHPDTERDAHGMAIKILGAPGEAEEVTQDFVLANSKVFFVRTTADYVRFMEAFMEGRLPRFFFPSANPFRWRLRELINMRVATGKAVANPLEIQYWSQTPSLFGGGAAAKFSARPAGSAPPPQRIPRGAGPDFLREAMARTLSAGAGVRFDFLVQLQTDPAAMPVEDATVPWDEDRSPYRAVATLWIPAQQFDTPERDALAEHLSFTPWHGLPEHRPLGNTNRVRRRAYDLISLLRHERNGRERTEPAAAATFPHELFQDQPPAVGPGEAGGSPRDEGGKNPDEEPEPSSMTLLHRVLPGREETLRALLRVIGNDIRGARDNTYIRFKEFERIHFARWVLLPPPEDAPRAAWQLAFGTDHDGTDAELVRELAAKAGGALDAIYSHCDGWPGARNIDPAVRYLLSGRLPYAARHVACRRRSVAALRQALENREAMQRFVDDTLQPKIVAAEQPPPDGAAAREVVARIAAGTGATLPPRPAPLNWQLPALGLLVLGGGAWGLSRLSRAGRVGALAGVAGAAGAYLLALRAREEGDAREWVPAEPPEREHLAELRAWEDRIVQNQMTHLVDVKPGAFRRATLRGVFAAIDFLARFHWNRGDLGGIPTIHFARWVLIDGGRRLLFFSNYDGSWENYLGDFIDRASVGLTGVWSNTVGFPPARFLVGDGSRRAEAFKNWTRQNQIETQVWYSAYPDVSVVNLLDALALCEGREVAEAPPGRASVAWLQRL
;
A
#
# COMPACT_ATOMS: atom_id res chain seq x y z
N MET A 1 -21.85 20.00 32.37
CA MET A 1 -21.02 18.80 32.57
C MET A 1 -21.28 17.85 31.41
N GLY A 2 -20.47 17.92 30.36
CA GLY A 2 -20.60 17.03 29.20
C GLY A 2 -19.86 15.72 29.47
N SER A 3 -20.58 14.61 29.44
CA SER A 3 -20.03 13.26 29.56
C SER A 3 -18.86 13.08 28.57
N ALA A 4 -17.64 12.94 29.07
CA ALA A 4 -16.50 12.55 28.26
C ALA A 4 -16.83 11.22 27.59
N ALA A 5 -16.89 11.20 26.25
CA ALA A 5 -17.19 9.97 25.51
C ALA A 5 -16.11 8.93 25.82
N ARG A 6 -16.51 7.83 26.45
CA ARG A 6 -15.64 6.69 26.78
C ARG A 6 -14.95 6.18 25.50
N ALA A 7 -13.62 6.02 25.57
CA ALA A 7 -12.82 5.43 24.50
C ALA A 7 -13.37 4.04 24.12
N LEU A 8 -13.43 3.75 22.82
CA LEU A 8 -13.87 2.46 22.28
C LEU A 8 -12.88 1.35 22.66
N GLY A 9 -13.39 0.24 23.20
CA GLY A 9 -12.61 -0.97 23.42
C GLY A 9 -12.50 -1.85 22.15
N PRO A 10 -11.51 -2.75 22.08
CA PRO A 10 -11.45 -3.77 21.05
C PRO A 10 -12.73 -4.60 20.98
N GLY A 11 -13.21 -4.88 19.78
CA GLY A 11 -14.45 -5.65 19.53
C GLY A 11 -15.74 -4.99 20.02
N GLU A 12 -15.70 -3.77 20.54
CA GLU A 12 -16.88 -3.07 21.06
C GLU A 12 -17.84 -2.72 19.91
N GLU A 13 -19.07 -3.26 19.98
CA GLU A 13 -20.17 -2.93 19.08
C GLU A 13 -20.95 -1.74 19.62
N ARG A 14 -21.31 -0.81 18.74
CA ARG A 14 -22.19 0.32 19.04
C ARG A 14 -23.30 0.37 18.00
N PRO A 15 -24.38 -0.41 18.19
CA PRO A 15 -25.53 -0.42 17.30
C PRO A 15 -26.03 0.99 16.98
N PRO A 16 -26.15 1.38 15.69
CA PRO A 16 -26.75 2.66 15.33
C PRO A 16 -28.22 2.73 15.77
N ALA A 17 -28.69 3.94 16.07
CA ALA A 17 -30.10 4.16 16.38
C ALA A 17 -31.00 3.75 15.21
N GLY A 18 -32.10 3.05 15.51
CA GLY A 18 -33.04 2.55 14.50
C GLY A 18 -32.60 1.26 13.76
N GLU A 19 -31.47 0.65 14.13
CA GLU A 19 -30.93 -0.54 13.44
C GLU A 19 -31.96 -1.68 13.31
N ALA A 20 -32.72 -1.97 14.36
CA ALA A 20 -33.70 -3.07 14.33
C ALA A 20 -34.81 -2.85 13.29
N GLU A 21 -35.27 -1.60 13.14
CA GLU A 21 -36.30 -1.21 12.17
C GLU A 21 -35.73 -1.27 10.74
N ASP A 22 -34.49 -0.78 10.54
CA ASP A 22 -33.80 -0.89 9.26
C ASP A 22 -33.61 -2.35 8.83
N ILE A 23 -33.20 -3.23 9.74
CA ILE A 23 -33.02 -4.66 9.48
C ILE A 23 -34.35 -5.30 9.07
N ALA A 24 -35.44 -5.02 9.79
CA ALA A 24 -36.76 -5.53 9.43
C ALA A 24 -37.22 -5.03 8.05
N ARG A 25 -36.89 -3.79 7.71
CA ARG A 25 -37.18 -3.21 6.39
C ARG A 25 -36.38 -3.89 5.27
N ILE A 26 -35.10 -4.17 5.51
CA ILE A 26 -34.23 -4.92 4.58
C ILE A 26 -34.79 -6.33 4.37
N GLU A 27 -35.17 -7.02 5.45
CA GLU A 27 -35.78 -8.36 5.38
C GLU A 27 -37.05 -8.36 4.52
N GLY A 28 -37.94 -7.38 4.73
CA GLY A 28 -39.14 -7.21 3.92
C GLY A 28 -38.85 -6.90 2.43
N MET A 29 -37.80 -6.12 2.14
CA MET A 29 -37.33 -5.86 0.78
C MET A 29 -36.81 -7.13 0.10
N LEU A 30 -35.99 -7.92 0.81
CA LEU A 30 -35.45 -9.19 0.32
C LEU A 30 -36.56 -10.21 0.01
N ARG A 31 -37.54 -10.38 0.91
CA ARG A 31 -38.67 -11.30 0.69
C ARG A 31 -39.48 -10.90 -0.55
N ARG A 32 -39.75 -9.61 -0.74
CA ARG A 32 -40.46 -9.11 -1.95
C ARG A 32 -39.66 -9.37 -3.22
N GLU A 33 -38.36 -9.10 -3.20
CA GLU A 33 -37.51 -9.32 -4.37
C GLU A 33 -37.37 -10.80 -4.72
N PHE A 34 -37.21 -11.66 -3.70
CA PHE A 34 -37.16 -13.11 -3.91
C PHE A 34 -38.45 -13.63 -4.58
N GLY A 35 -39.62 -13.19 -4.12
CA GLY A 35 -40.91 -13.54 -4.73
C GLY A 35 -41.05 -13.01 -6.16
N ARG A 36 -40.48 -11.82 -6.44
CA ARG A 36 -40.48 -11.22 -7.79
C ARG A 36 -39.58 -11.97 -8.76
N THR A 37 -38.42 -12.46 -8.31
CA THR A 37 -37.47 -13.20 -9.14
C THR A 37 -37.77 -14.70 -9.23
N ASN A 38 -38.56 -15.24 -8.29
CA ASN A 38 -38.98 -16.64 -8.25
C ASN A 38 -40.51 -16.78 -8.10
N PRO A 39 -41.33 -16.23 -9.02
CA PRO A 39 -42.79 -16.34 -8.92
C PRO A 39 -43.29 -17.80 -8.92
N PRO A 40 -44.49 -18.08 -8.38
CA PRO A 40 -45.10 -19.41 -8.45
C PRO A 40 -45.14 -19.93 -9.91
N GLY A 41 -44.62 -21.14 -10.15
CA GLY A 41 -44.55 -21.75 -11.48
C GLY A 41 -43.31 -21.40 -12.32
N SER A 42 -42.35 -20.59 -11.83
CA SER A 42 -41.07 -20.37 -12.54
C SER A 42 -40.33 -21.69 -12.82
N PRO A 43 -39.78 -21.87 -14.03
CA PRO A 43 -38.99 -23.04 -14.37
C PRO A 43 -37.63 -23.03 -13.63
N GLY A 44 -37.23 -24.18 -13.11
CA GLY A 44 -35.94 -24.38 -12.44
C GLY A 44 -35.95 -24.10 -10.93
N PRO A 45 -34.85 -24.45 -10.23
CA PRO A 45 -34.74 -24.22 -8.79
C PRO A 45 -34.61 -22.73 -8.50
N ALA A 46 -35.19 -22.28 -7.40
CA ALA A 46 -34.90 -20.99 -6.82
C ALA A 46 -33.40 -20.89 -6.53
N ARG A 47 -32.80 -19.80 -7.01
CA ARG A 47 -31.39 -19.47 -6.84
C ARG A 47 -31.21 -18.52 -5.66
N ARG A 48 -29.96 -18.26 -5.29
CA ARG A 48 -29.61 -17.23 -4.31
C ARG A 48 -29.94 -15.85 -4.86
N ASP A 49 -30.35 -14.93 -3.98
CA ASP A 49 -30.68 -13.55 -4.32
C ASP A 49 -29.44 -12.76 -4.78
N GLN A 50 -28.30 -13.06 -4.17
CA GLN A 50 -26.97 -12.60 -4.55
C GLN A 50 -26.06 -13.83 -4.66
N HIS A 51 -25.03 -13.74 -5.47
CA HIS A 51 -24.18 -14.88 -5.79
C HIS A 51 -24.88 -16.10 -6.46
N PRO A 52 -25.85 -15.92 -7.39
CA PRO A 52 -26.57 -17.03 -8.00
C PRO A 52 -25.68 -17.89 -8.92
N LYS A 53 -24.73 -17.28 -9.64
CA LYS A 53 -23.81 -17.99 -10.54
C LYS A 53 -22.65 -18.60 -9.76
N ALA A 54 -22.61 -19.93 -9.66
CA ALA A 54 -21.48 -20.66 -9.10
C ALA A 54 -20.46 -20.98 -10.21
N HIS A 55 -19.18 -20.76 -9.93
CA HIS A 55 -18.09 -21.19 -10.81
C HIS A 55 -17.66 -22.62 -10.49
N GLY A 56 -17.63 -22.97 -9.20
CA GLY A 56 -17.34 -24.33 -8.75
C GLY A 56 -17.57 -24.49 -7.25
N CYS A 57 -17.83 -25.73 -6.85
CA CYS A 57 -17.82 -26.17 -5.46
C CYS A 57 -16.78 -27.28 -5.34
N VAL A 58 -15.73 -27.05 -4.58
CA VAL A 58 -14.55 -27.93 -4.53
C VAL A 58 -14.34 -28.43 -3.11
N ALA A 59 -13.84 -29.67 -3.00
CA ALA A 59 -13.37 -30.22 -1.75
C ALA A 59 -11.99 -29.64 -1.42
N ALA A 60 -11.75 -29.36 -0.15
CA ALA A 60 -10.50 -28.79 0.34
C ALA A 60 -10.20 -29.31 1.76
N GLU A 61 -8.95 -29.17 2.19
CA GLU A 61 -8.53 -29.39 3.57
C GLU A 61 -8.05 -28.06 4.16
N PHE A 62 -8.54 -27.73 5.35
CA PHE A 62 -8.17 -26.54 6.11
C PHE A 62 -7.23 -26.94 7.25
N VAL A 63 -5.95 -26.60 7.11
CA VAL A 63 -4.89 -27.04 8.02
C VAL A 63 -4.38 -25.85 8.84
N VAL A 64 -4.60 -25.88 10.16
CA VAL A 64 -4.07 -24.86 11.07
C VAL A 64 -2.55 -24.96 11.10
N ARG A 65 -1.86 -23.83 10.99
CA ARG A 65 -0.40 -23.81 10.97
C ARG A 65 0.19 -24.40 12.26
N SER A 66 1.23 -25.23 12.13
CA SER A 66 1.93 -25.86 13.27
C SER A 66 2.79 -24.86 14.06
N ASP A 67 3.28 -23.80 13.40
CA ASP A 67 4.14 -22.75 13.95
C ASP A 67 3.37 -21.56 14.51
N LEU A 68 2.07 -21.71 14.77
CA LEU A 68 1.20 -20.59 15.15
C LEU A 68 1.59 -20.00 16.52
N PRO A 69 1.79 -18.68 16.65
CA PRO A 69 2.17 -18.07 17.92
C PRO A 69 0.99 -18.05 18.93
N PRO A 70 1.24 -18.07 20.25
CA PRO A 70 0.21 -18.29 21.27
C PRO A 70 -0.97 -17.32 21.23
N GLU A 71 -0.75 -16.07 20.82
CA GLU A 71 -1.79 -15.05 20.70
C GLU A 71 -2.76 -15.30 19.54
N LEU A 72 -2.36 -16.07 18.52
CA LEU A 72 -3.20 -16.43 17.38
C LEU A 72 -3.95 -17.76 17.56
N ARG A 73 -3.61 -18.54 18.61
CA ARG A 73 -4.27 -19.81 18.94
C ARG A 73 -5.62 -19.57 19.59
N ARG A 74 -6.63 -19.16 18.81
CA ARG A 74 -7.98 -18.79 19.28
C ARG A 74 -9.04 -19.50 18.43
N GLY A 75 -10.14 -19.90 19.08
CA GLY A 75 -11.26 -20.59 18.44
C GLY A 75 -10.81 -21.77 17.56
N LEU A 76 -11.13 -21.71 16.27
CA LEU A 76 -10.78 -22.72 15.27
C LEU A 76 -9.27 -22.98 15.17
N PHE A 77 -8.46 -21.97 15.47
CA PHE A 77 -6.98 -22.02 15.38
C PHE A 77 -6.31 -22.49 16.68
N ARG A 78 -7.07 -22.98 17.66
CA ARG A 78 -6.56 -23.33 18.99
C ARG A 78 -5.53 -24.46 18.96
N GLN A 79 -5.68 -25.42 18.05
CA GLN A 79 -4.81 -26.58 17.91
C GLN A 79 -3.93 -26.44 16.65
N PRO A 80 -2.64 -26.07 16.79
CA PRO A 80 -1.69 -26.09 15.68
C PRO A 80 -1.60 -27.47 15.02
N GLY A 81 -1.59 -27.52 13.69
CA GLY A 81 -1.55 -28.77 12.92
C GLY A 81 -2.90 -29.46 12.75
N ALA A 82 -3.98 -28.98 13.36
CA ALA A 82 -5.31 -29.56 13.15
C ALA A 82 -5.76 -29.38 11.69
N ALA A 83 -6.23 -30.46 11.08
CA ALA A 83 -6.73 -30.50 9.71
C ALA A 83 -8.23 -30.78 9.70
N TYR A 84 -8.98 -30.01 8.91
CA TYR A 84 -10.42 -30.11 8.82
C TYR A 84 -10.88 -30.21 7.35
N PRO A 85 -11.74 -31.16 7.00
CA PRO A 85 -12.40 -31.17 5.70
C PRO A 85 -13.19 -29.88 5.45
N ALA A 86 -13.21 -29.38 4.21
CA ALA A 86 -13.91 -28.15 3.87
C ALA A 86 -14.53 -28.16 2.46
N TRP A 87 -15.73 -27.60 2.34
CA TRP A 87 -16.35 -27.26 1.06
C TRP A 87 -16.08 -25.80 0.70
N VAL A 88 -15.62 -25.53 -0.52
CA VAL A 88 -15.33 -24.18 -0.99
C VAL A 88 -16.15 -23.87 -2.23
N ARG A 89 -16.99 -22.83 -2.18
CA ARG A 89 -17.82 -22.36 -3.30
C ARG A 89 -17.30 -21.03 -3.84
N PHE A 90 -17.03 -20.99 -5.14
CA PHE A 90 -16.68 -19.78 -5.88
C PHE A 90 -17.88 -19.28 -6.70
N SER A 91 -18.08 -17.96 -6.78
CA SER A 91 -19.28 -17.38 -7.42
C SER A 91 -19.12 -15.94 -7.88
N SER A 92 -20.05 -15.45 -8.71
CA SER A 92 -20.20 -14.04 -9.10
C SER A 92 -21.42 -13.41 -8.43
N SER A 93 -21.27 -12.18 -7.92
CA SER A 93 -22.20 -11.55 -6.97
C SER A 93 -23.54 -11.16 -7.56
N SER A 94 -23.62 -10.70 -8.81
CA SER A 94 -24.81 -10.04 -9.34
C SER A 94 -26.08 -10.89 -9.23
N PRO A 95 -27.23 -10.30 -8.84
CA PRO A 95 -28.49 -11.03 -8.72
C PRO A 95 -28.99 -11.56 -10.06
N LYS A 96 -28.57 -10.95 -11.17
CA LYS A 96 -28.84 -11.44 -12.52
C LYS A 96 -27.60 -12.15 -13.05
N MET A 97 -27.74 -13.45 -13.32
CA MET A 97 -26.70 -14.22 -13.99
C MET A 97 -26.41 -13.63 -15.37
N HIS A 98 -25.13 -13.48 -15.67
CA HIS A 98 -24.64 -12.94 -16.92
C HIS A 98 -23.32 -13.66 -17.30
N PRO A 99 -22.86 -13.52 -18.55
CA PRO A 99 -21.60 -14.11 -19.01
C PRO A 99 -20.39 -13.63 -18.18
N ASP A 100 -19.42 -14.49 -17.94
CA ASP A 100 -18.20 -14.17 -17.18
C ASP A 100 -17.36 -13.04 -17.81
N THR A 101 -17.64 -12.72 -19.08
CA THR A 101 -17.00 -11.62 -19.81
C THR A 101 -17.43 -10.23 -19.30
N GLU A 102 -18.55 -10.13 -18.58
CA GLU A 102 -18.94 -8.90 -17.89
C GLU A 102 -18.27 -8.80 -16.51
N ARG A 103 -18.14 -7.57 -16.02
CA ARG A 103 -17.45 -7.27 -14.76
C ARG A 103 -18.38 -7.50 -13.56
N ASP A 104 -17.93 -8.28 -12.58
CA ASP A 104 -18.67 -8.54 -11.34
C ASP A 104 -17.75 -8.61 -10.11
N ALA A 105 -18.36 -8.56 -8.92
CA ALA A 105 -17.69 -8.99 -7.70
C ALA A 105 -17.71 -10.51 -7.59
N HIS A 106 -16.68 -11.09 -6.99
CA HIS A 106 -16.53 -12.53 -6.87
C HIS A 106 -16.43 -12.96 -5.40
N GLY A 107 -17.10 -14.07 -5.07
CA GLY A 107 -17.16 -14.62 -3.72
C GLY A 107 -16.43 -15.95 -3.59
N MET A 108 -15.86 -16.18 -2.40
CA MET A 108 -15.32 -17.45 -1.93
C MET A 108 -15.97 -17.76 -0.59
N ALA A 109 -16.80 -18.81 -0.55
CA ALA A 109 -17.43 -19.27 0.69
C ALA A 109 -16.81 -20.61 1.09
N ILE A 110 -16.25 -20.67 2.30
CA ILE A 110 -15.59 -21.85 2.86
C ILE A 110 -16.50 -22.37 3.98
N LYS A 111 -16.83 -23.66 3.96
CA LYS A 111 -17.53 -24.35 5.04
C LYS A 111 -16.63 -25.45 5.56
N ILE A 112 -16.14 -25.29 6.77
CA ILE A 112 -15.26 -26.23 7.48
C ILE A 112 -16.13 -27.23 8.23
N LEU A 113 -15.80 -28.50 8.13
CA LEU A 113 -16.52 -29.61 8.74
C LEU A 113 -15.77 -30.09 9.99
N GLY A 114 -16.50 -30.40 11.08
CA GLY A 114 -15.90 -30.89 12.32
C GLY A 114 -15.13 -29.83 13.11
N ALA A 115 -15.59 -28.58 13.07
CA ALA A 115 -14.99 -27.51 13.87
C ALA A 115 -15.16 -27.81 15.38
N PRO A 116 -14.16 -27.47 16.22
CA PRO A 116 -14.16 -27.87 17.64
C PRO A 116 -15.20 -27.09 18.45
N GLY A 117 -16.29 -27.74 18.89
CA GLY A 117 -17.38 -27.12 19.68
C GLY A 117 -18.16 -28.14 20.54
N GLU A 118 -19.17 -27.66 21.29
CA GLU A 118 -19.96 -28.48 22.23
C GLU A 118 -20.84 -29.58 21.57
N ALA A 119 -20.82 -29.69 20.23
CA ALA A 119 -21.40 -30.79 19.49
C ALA A 119 -20.37 -31.38 18.50
N GLU A 120 -20.37 -32.71 18.32
CA GLU A 120 -19.40 -33.45 17.50
C GLU A 120 -19.48 -33.14 15.99
N GLU A 121 -20.52 -32.41 15.52
CA GLU A 121 -20.78 -32.13 14.10
C GLU A 121 -20.92 -30.63 13.76
N VAL A 122 -20.24 -29.73 14.47
CA VAL A 122 -20.32 -28.29 14.18
C VAL A 122 -19.57 -27.93 12.89
N THR A 123 -20.20 -27.16 11.99
CA THR A 123 -19.51 -26.55 10.84
C THR A 123 -19.07 -25.12 11.17
N GLN A 124 -18.08 -24.59 10.45
CA GLN A 124 -17.72 -23.17 10.53
C GLN A 124 -17.57 -22.56 9.14
N ASP A 125 -18.27 -21.46 8.92
CA ASP A 125 -18.36 -20.79 7.63
C ASP A 125 -17.54 -19.49 7.60
N PHE A 126 -16.76 -19.32 6.55
CA PHE A 126 -16.15 -18.05 6.18
C PHE A 126 -16.66 -17.62 4.81
N VAL A 127 -17.37 -16.49 4.76
CA VAL A 127 -17.92 -15.94 3.52
C VAL A 127 -17.14 -14.69 3.13
N LEU A 128 -16.32 -14.84 2.09
CA LEU A 128 -15.34 -13.86 1.64
C LEU A 128 -15.68 -13.32 0.23
N ALA A 129 -15.19 -12.12 -0.08
CA ALA A 129 -15.36 -11.45 -1.37
C ALA A 129 -14.04 -10.87 -1.89
N ASN A 130 -13.96 -10.59 -3.18
CA ASN A 130 -12.76 -10.07 -3.86
C ASN A 130 -12.43 -8.58 -3.60
N SER A 131 -12.95 -7.98 -2.53
CA SER A 131 -12.57 -6.64 -2.07
C SER A 131 -12.34 -6.59 -0.57
N LYS A 132 -11.39 -5.76 -0.12
CA LYS A 132 -10.99 -5.63 1.30
C LYS A 132 -12.09 -5.06 2.20
N VAL A 133 -12.98 -4.25 1.64
CA VAL A 133 -13.99 -3.48 2.35
C VAL A 133 -15.35 -3.66 1.69
N PHE A 134 -16.40 -3.47 2.48
CA PHE A 134 -17.75 -3.37 1.97
C PHE A 134 -18.03 -1.93 1.51
N PHE A 135 -19.08 -1.74 0.71
CA PHE A 135 -19.42 -0.42 0.15
C PHE A 135 -20.63 0.23 0.83
N VAL A 136 -21.23 -0.41 1.84
CA VAL A 136 -22.29 0.15 2.66
C VAL A 136 -21.81 0.31 4.09
N ARG A 137 -22.10 1.46 4.70
CA ARG A 137 -21.57 1.88 6.00
C ARG A 137 -22.46 1.52 7.19
N THR A 138 -23.76 1.77 7.10
CA THR A 138 -24.74 1.60 8.18
C THR A 138 -25.98 0.86 7.68
N THR A 139 -26.83 0.36 8.58
CA THR A 139 -28.13 -0.23 8.22
C THR A 139 -29.04 0.73 7.47
N ALA A 140 -29.09 2.00 7.89
CA ALA A 140 -29.86 3.04 7.21
C ALA A 140 -29.32 3.32 5.79
N ASP A 141 -27.99 3.25 5.62
CA ASP A 141 -27.37 3.36 4.30
C ASP A 141 -27.67 2.12 3.44
N TYR A 142 -27.76 0.93 4.06
CA TYR A 142 -28.15 -0.31 3.39
C TYR A 142 -29.58 -0.26 2.86
N VAL A 143 -30.52 0.26 3.66
CA VAL A 143 -31.90 0.51 3.23
C VAL A 143 -31.92 1.40 1.98
N ARG A 144 -31.24 2.55 2.04
CA ARG A 144 -31.20 3.50 0.91
C ARG A 144 -30.55 2.91 -0.33
N PHE A 145 -29.50 2.11 -0.14
CA PHE A 145 -28.83 1.41 -1.23
C PHE A 145 -29.78 0.43 -1.90
N MET A 146 -30.49 -0.39 -1.12
CA MET A 146 -31.45 -1.37 -1.62
C MET A 146 -32.64 -0.72 -2.33
N GLU A 147 -33.22 0.35 -1.77
CA GLU A 147 -34.27 1.12 -2.43
C GLU A 147 -33.80 1.63 -3.80
N ALA A 148 -32.64 2.31 -3.83
CA ALA A 148 -32.08 2.84 -5.06
C ALA A 148 -31.76 1.74 -6.08
N PHE A 149 -31.28 0.58 -5.61
CA PHE A 149 -31.00 -0.59 -6.44
C PHE A 149 -32.28 -1.16 -7.07
N MET A 150 -33.30 -1.42 -6.24
CA MET A 150 -34.59 -1.98 -6.67
C MET A 150 -35.37 -1.05 -7.60
N GLU A 151 -35.24 0.27 -7.42
CA GLU A 151 -35.83 1.27 -8.32
C GLU A 151 -35.06 1.43 -9.65
N GLY A 152 -33.92 0.75 -9.83
CA GLY A 152 -33.04 0.96 -10.98
C GLY A 152 -32.37 2.34 -11.00
N ARG A 153 -32.31 3.00 -9.84
CA ARG A 153 -31.80 4.37 -9.64
C ARG A 153 -30.57 4.40 -8.74
N LEU A 154 -29.70 3.41 -8.86
CA LEU A 154 -28.51 3.25 -8.03
C LEU A 154 -27.65 4.53 -7.88
N PRO A 155 -27.47 5.39 -8.91
CA PRO A 155 -26.77 6.67 -8.74
C PRO A 155 -27.35 7.59 -7.66
N ARG A 156 -28.64 7.48 -7.33
CA ARG A 156 -29.30 8.26 -6.26
C ARG A 156 -28.72 7.95 -4.87
N PHE A 157 -28.24 6.72 -4.64
CA PHE A 157 -27.58 6.38 -3.39
C PHE A 157 -26.25 7.15 -3.24
N PHE A 158 -25.43 7.15 -4.29
CA PHE A 158 -24.11 7.79 -4.28
C PHE A 158 -24.17 9.31 -4.37
N PHE A 159 -25.16 9.83 -5.08
CA PHE A 159 -25.38 11.25 -5.34
C PHE A 159 -26.77 11.67 -4.85
N PRO A 160 -27.03 11.66 -3.53
CA PRO A 160 -28.37 11.90 -2.99
C PRO A 160 -28.84 13.35 -3.11
N SER A 161 -27.94 14.28 -3.42
CA SER A 161 -28.25 15.69 -3.63
C SER A 161 -27.22 16.36 -4.55
N ALA A 162 -27.53 17.55 -5.04
CA ALA A 162 -26.59 18.37 -5.81
C ALA A 162 -25.41 18.90 -4.98
N ASN A 163 -25.46 18.80 -3.65
CA ASN A 163 -24.36 19.22 -2.77
C ASN A 163 -23.25 18.14 -2.75
N PRO A 164 -22.03 18.44 -3.22
CA PRO A 164 -20.93 17.48 -3.29
C PRO A 164 -20.45 16.99 -1.91
N PHE A 165 -20.64 17.77 -0.85
CA PHE A 165 -20.31 17.36 0.51
C PHE A 165 -21.24 16.27 1.06
N ARG A 166 -22.38 16.01 0.39
CA ARG A 166 -23.30 14.91 0.70
C ARG A 166 -23.10 13.69 -0.19
N TRP A 167 -22.13 13.71 -1.10
CA TRP A 167 -21.85 12.58 -1.97
C TRP A 167 -21.14 11.46 -1.22
N ARG A 168 -21.50 10.23 -1.54
CA ARG A 168 -20.97 9.01 -0.92
C ARG A 168 -19.86 8.42 -1.78
N LEU A 169 -18.81 9.21 -1.97
CA LEU A 169 -17.73 8.88 -2.93
C LEU A 169 -16.92 7.68 -2.49
N ARG A 170 -16.67 7.53 -1.19
CA ARG A 170 -15.98 6.36 -0.63
C ARG A 170 -16.75 5.08 -0.92
N GLU A 171 -18.07 5.09 -0.69
CA GLU A 171 -18.97 3.98 -0.97
C GLU A 171 -19.00 3.65 -2.47
N LEU A 172 -19.02 4.67 -3.33
CA LEU A 172 -18.95 4.49 -4.80
C LEU A 172 -17.63 3.84 -5.24
N ILE A 173 -16.51 4.31 -4.69
CA ILE A 173 -15.17 3.76 -4.96
C ILE A 173 -15.11 2.30 -4.51
N ASN A 174 -15.54 2.00 -3.28
CA ASN A 174 -15.56 0.64 -2.75
C ASN A 174 -16.39 -0.30 -3.63
N MET A 175 -17.56 0.15 -4.11
CA MET A 175 -18.40 -0.63 -5.03
C MET A 175 -17.67 -0.90 -6.35
N ARG A 176 -17.05 0.13 -6.96
CA ARG A 176 -16.32 -0.01 -8.23
C ARG A 176 -15.09 -0.89 -8.10
N VAL A 177 -14.38 -0.85 -6.97
CA VAL A 177 -13.24 -1.74 -6.69
C VAL A 177 -13.71 -3.19 -6.53
N ALA A 178 -14.87 -3.42 -5.92
CA ALA A 178 -15.43 -4.75 -5.79
C ALA A 178 -15.87 -5.33 -7.15
N THR A 179 -16.57 -4.54 -7.96
CA THR A 179 -17.17 -5.04 -9.22
C THR A 179 -16.31 -4.86 -10.46
N GLY A 180 -15.27 -4.01 -10.43
CA GLY A 180 -14.51 -3.62 -11.62
C GLY A 180 -13.29 -4.48 -11.95
N LYS A 181 -12.93 -5.45 -11.09
CA LYS A 181 -11.72 -6.27 -11.26
C LYS A 181 -11.88 -7.26 -12.40
N ALA A 182 -10.85 -7.35 -13.24
CA ALA A 182 -10.72 -8.43 -14.21
C ALA A 182 -10.19 -9.67 -13.51
N VAL A 183 -10.89 -10.78 -13.63
CA VAL A 183 -10.47 -12.08 -13.10
C VAL A 183 -10.35 -13.04 -14.28
N ALA A 184 -9.20 -13.71 -14.42
CA ALA A 184 -9.04 -14.76 -15.42
C ALA A 184 -9.35 -16.13 -14.81
N ASN A 185 -9.05 -16.31 -13.53
CA ASN A 185 -9.33 -17.53 -12.78
C ASN A 185 -9.66 -17.21 -11.30
N PRO A 186 -10.81 -17.64 -10.75
CA PRO A 186 -11.13 -17.47 -9.33
C PRO A 186 -10.07 -18.03 -8.35
N LEU A 187 -9.28 -19.02 -8.79
CA LEU A 187 -8.22 -19.63 -7.97
C LEU A 187 -6.95 -18.76 -7.83
N GLU A 188 -6.85 -17.63 -8.55
CA GLU A 188 -5.64 -16.79 -8.61
C GLU A 188 -5.77 -15.48 -7.81
N ILE A 189 -6.92 -15.21 -7.19
CA ILE A 189 -7.19 -13.93 -6.51
C ILE A 189 -7.36 -14.09 -5.00
N GLN A 190 -7.05 -13.02 -4.27
CA GLN A 190 -7.30 -12.93 -2.83
C GLN A 190 -8.75 -12.56 -2.53
N TYR A 191 -9.27 -13.11 -1.42
CA TYR A 191 -10.61 -12.85 -0.89
C TYR A 191 -10.55 -12.34 0.56
N TRP A 192 -11.52 -11.53 0.98
CA TRP A 192 -11.58 -10.91 2.31
C TRP A 192 -12.98 -11.02 2.92
N SER A 193 -13.06 -11.09 4.25
CA SER A 193 -14.35 -11.12 4.98
C SER A 193 -15.12 -9.79 4.91
N GLN A 194 -14.44 -8.71 4.49
CA GLN A 194 -14.87 -7.29 4.45
C GLN A 194 -15.25 -6.68 5.82
N THR A 195 -15.83 -7.49 6.68
CA THR A 195 -16.40 -7.18 7.98
C THR A 195 -15.61 -7.91 9.08
N PRO A 196 -15.54 -7.34 10.29
CA PRO A 196 -14.84 -7.96 11.40
C PRO A 196 -15.70 -9.02 12.11
N SER A 197 -15.03 -9.94 12.79
CA SER A 197 -15.58 -10.92 13.71
C SER A 197 -14.78 -10.91 15.01
N LEU A 198 -15.29 -11.55 16.07
CA LEU A 198 -14.49 -11.84 17.25
C LEU A 198 -13.30 -12.75 16.90
N PHE A 199 -12.26 -12.67 17.72
CA PHE A 199 -11.08 -13.52 17.63
C PHE A 199 -10.63 -13.99 19.03
N GLY A 200 -11.59 -14.45 19.83
CA GLY A 200 -11.37 -14.82 21.23
C GLY A 200 -10.95 -13.66 22.14
N GLY A 201 -11.18 -13.78 23.45
CA GLY A 201 -10.73 -12.79 24.45
C GLY A 201 -11.25 -11.36 24.26
N GLY A 202 -12.31 -11.16 23.48
CA GLY A 202 -12.91 -9.85 23.17
C GLY A 202 -12.25 -9.07 22.03
N ALA A 203 -11.16 -9.56 21.42
CA ALA A 203 -10.54 -8.89 20.28
C ALA A 203 -11.38 -9.06 18.99
N ALA A 204 -11.34 -8.08 18.09
CA ALA A 204 -11.89 -8.22 16.74
C ALA A 204 -10.80 -8.53 15.71
N ALA A 205 -11.18 -9.20 14.63
CA ALA A 205 -10.32 -9.45 13.50
C ALA A 205 -11.08 -9.48 12.17
N LYS A 206 -10.38 -9.21 11.07
CA LYS A 206 -10.83 -9.50 9.70
C LYS A 206 -10.10 -10.74 9.17
N PHE A 207 -10.75 -11.52 8.33
CA PHE A 207 -10.18 -12.72 7.72
C PHE A 207 -9.94 -12.53 6.23
N SER A 208 -8.98 -13.27 5.67
CA SER A 208 -8.69 -13.29 4.25
C SER A 208 -8.17 -14.67 3.80
N ALA A 209 -8.38 -15.02 2.54
CA ALA A 209 -7.79 -16.18 1.90
C ALA A 209 -6.99 -15.69 0.68
N ARG A 210 -5.68 -15.98 0.65
CA ARG A 210 -4.73 -15.45 -0.34
C ARG A 210 -4.02 -16.61 -1.04
N PRO A 211 -4.00 -16.68 -2.38
CA PRO A 211 -3.29 -17.74 -3.09
C PRO A 211 -1.84 -17.84 -2.63
N ALA A 212 -1.32 -19.05 -2.45
CA ALA A 212 0.02 -19.31 -1.95
C ALA A 212 0.63 -20.56 -2.62
N GLY A 213 1.97 -20.65 -2.66
CA GLY A 213 2.68 -21.84 -3.14
C GLY A 213 2.31 -22.26 -4.56
N SER A 214 1.68 -23.43 -4.72
CA SER A 214 1.31 -24.06 -6.00
C SER A 214 0.11 -23.42 -6.72
N ALA A 215 -0.35 -22.25 -6.29
CA ALA A 215 -1.39 -21.53 -7.00
C ALA A 215 -0.91 -21.13 -8.42
N PRO A 216 -1.76 -21.20 -9.45
CA PRO A 216 -1.37 -20.81 -10.80
C PRO A 216 -1.02 -19.30 -10.85
N PRO A 217 0.01 -18.89 -11.62
CA PRO A 217 0.34 -17.49 -11.79
C PRO A 217 -0.80 -16.74 -12.51
N PRO A 218 -0.93 -15.42 -12.34
CA PRO A 218 -2.00 -14.63 -12.93
C PRO A 218 -2.12 -14.84 -14.45
N GLN A 219 -3.29 -15.29 -14.89
CA GLN A 219 -3.53 -15.59 -16.30
C GLN A 219 -4.14 -14.39 -17.04
N ARG A 220 -3.96 -14.35 -18.37
CA ARG A 220 -4.71 -13.41 -19.22
C ARG A 220 -6.07 -14.02 -19.57
N ILE A 221 -7.11 -13.20 -19.57
CA ILE A 221 -8.43 -13.61 -20.08
C ILE A 221 -8.28 -14.02 -21.56
N PRO A 222 -8.66 -15.25 -21.95
CA PRO A 222 -8.55 -15.72 -23.33
C PRO A 222 -9.30 -14.82 -24.32
N ARG A 223 -8.73 -14.60 -25.51
CA ARG A 223 -9.45 -13.91 -26.60
C ARG A 223 -10.60 -14.80 -27.06
N GLY A 224 -11.81 -14.25 -27.08
CA GLY A 224 -13.02 -15.02 -27.40
C GLY A 224 -13.49 -15.93 -26.25
N ALA A 225 -13.16 -15.61 -25.00
CA ALA A 225 -13.63 -16.35 -23.84
C ALA A 225 -15.16 -16.52 -23.85
N GLY A 226 -15.62 -17.75 -23.58
CA GLY A 226 -17.03 -18.11 -23.53
C GLY A 226 -17.76 -17.53 -22.30
N PRO A 227 -19.08 -17.75 -22.20
CA PRO A 227 -19.89 -17.19 -21.12
C PRO A 227 -19.59 -17.77 -19.73
N ASP A 228 -18.90 -18.91 -19.63
CA ASP A 228 -18.57 -19.61 -18.38
C ASP A 228 -17.06 -19.85 -18.21
N PHE A 229 -16.24 -18.98 -18.82
CA PHE A 229 -14.78 -19.19 -18.86
C PHE A 229 -14.12 -19.27 -17.49
N LEU A 230 -14.69 -18.65 -16.44
CA LEU A 230 -14.12 -18.72 -15.08
C LEU A 230 -14.24 -20.14 -14.53
N ARG A 231 -15.39 -20.78 -14.73
CA ARG A 231 -15.59 -22.20 -14.38
C ARG A 231 -14.64 -23.10 -15.16
N GLU A 232 -14.53 -22.89 -16.47
CA GLU A 232 -13.64 -23.68 -17.31
C GLU A 232 -12.16 -23.50 -16.91
N ALA A 233 -11.75 -22.28 -16.52
CA ALA A 233 -10.41 -22.02 -16.04
C ALA A 233 -10.12 -22.75 -14.72
N MET A 234 -11.09 -22.78 -13.80
CA MET A 234 -11.00 -23.57 -12.57
C MET A 234 -10.88 -25.07 -12.87
N ALA A 235 -11.74 -25.60 -13.76
CA ALA A 235 -11.74 -27.01 -14.13
C ALA A 235 -10.39 -27.42 -14.72
N ARG A 236 -9.86 -26.66 -15.68
CA ARG A 236 -8.53 -26.89 -16.28
C ARG A 236 -7.40 -26.86 -15.25
N THR A 237 -7.47 -25.93 -14.29
CA THR A 237 -6.44 -25.80 -13.24
C THR A 237 -6.44 -26.99 -12.30
N LEU A 238 -7.63 -27.42 -11.87
CA LEU A 238 -7.78 -28.51 -10.89
C LEU A 238 -7.71 -29.90 -11.52
N SER A 239 -7.80 -30.03 -12.85
CA SER A 239 -7.61 -31.30 -13.54
C SER A 239 -6.14 -31.64 -13.86
N ALA A 240 -5.23 -30.66 -13.85
CA ALA A 240 -3.91 -30.77 -14.50
C ALA A 240 -2.68 -30.51 -13.60
N GLY A 241 -2.83 -30.41 -12.26
CA GLY A 241 -1.74 -29.97 -11.38
C GLY A 241 -1.70 -30.64 -10.00
N ALA A 242 -0.83 -30.14 -9.12
CA ALA A 242 -0.65 -30.64 -7.73
C ALA A 242 -1.69 -30.08 -6.73
N GLY A 243 -2.79 -29.50 -7.22
CA GLY A 243 -3.74 -28.73 -6.42
C GLY A 243 -3.28 -27.28 -6.13
N VAL A 244 -4.20 -26.49 -5.59
CA VAL A 244 -4.02 -25.05 -5.28
C VAL A 244 -4.03 -24.84 -3.77
N ARG A 245 -3.19 -23.93 -3.28
CA ARG A 245 -3.14 -23.55 -1.86
C ARG A 245 -3.51 -22.09 -1.67
N PHE A 246 -4.16 -21.81 -0.55
CA PHE A 246 -4.41 -20.46 -0.05
C PHE A 246 -3.90 -20.36 1.39
N ASP A 247 -3.15 -19.30 1.69
CA ASP A 247 -2.95 -18.88 3.07
C ASP A 247 -4.25 -18.27 3.59
N PHE A 248 -4.76 -18.83 4.69
CA PHE A 248 -5.85 -18.24 5.45
C PHE A 248 -5.26 -17.31 6.51
N LEU A 249 -5.65 -16.04 6.44
CA LEU A 249 -5.01 -14.94 7.13
C LEU A 249 -5.96 -14.27 8.12
N VAL A 250 -5.41 -13.73 9.21
CA VAL A 250 -6.11 -12.89 10.18
C VAL A 250 -5.45 -11.51 10.28
N GLN A 251 -6.26 -10.45 10.33
CA GLN A 251 -5.84 -9.09 10.65
C GLN A 251 -6.51 -8.66 11.96
N LEU A 252 -5.72 -8.45 13.02
CA LEU A 252 -6.25 -8.12 14.35
C LEU A 252 -6.59 -6.63 14.47
N GLN A 253 -7.60 -6.28 15.25
CA GLN A 253 -7.91 -4.89 15.55
C GLN A 253 -6.94 -4.34 16.60
N THR A 254 -6.06 -3.42 16.21
CA THR A 254 -5.07 -2.80 17.13
C THR A 254 -5.49 -1.41 17.61
N ASP A 255 -6.38 -0.73 16.87
CA ASP A 255 -6.91 0.59 17.22
C ASP A 255 -8.41 0.66 16.91
N PRO A 256 -9.30 0.58 17.93
CA PRO A 256 -10.74 0.58 17.72
C PRO A 256 -11.31 1.85 17.05
N ALA A 257 -10.61 2.98 17.13
CA ALA A 257 -11.05 4.22 16.49
C ALA A 257 -10.70 4.26 14.99
N ALA A 258 -9.49 3.82 14.63
CA ALA A 258 -9.05 3.75 13.24
C ALA A 258 -9.53 2.49 12.50
N MET A 259 -9.88 1.43 13.24
CA MET A 259 -10.33 0.14 12.73
C MET A 259 -11.77 -0.14 13.20
N PRO A 260 -12.76 0.64 12.74
CA PRO A 260 -14.10 0.62 13.31
C PRO A 260 -14.81 -0.71 13.02
N VAL A 261 -15.50 -1.24 14.03
CA VAL A 261 -16.39 -2.41 13.91
C VAL A 261 -17.68 -2.07 13.16
N GLU A 262 -18.20 -0.87 13.38
CA GLU A 262 -19.49 -0.42 12.82
C GLU A 262 -19.37 0.26 11.45
N ASP A 263 -18.18 0.39 10.85
CA ASP A 263 -18.00 0.94 9.51
C ASP A 263 -17.11 0.02 8.65
N ALA A 264 -17.76 -0.91 7.94
CA ALA A 264 -17.10 -1.86 7.04
C ALA A 264 -16.54 -1.21 5.75
N THR A 265 -16.77 0.10 5.53
CA THR A 265 -16.23 0.84 4.38
C THR A 265 -14.81 1.35 4.61
N VAL A 266 -14.33 1.26 5.86
CA VAL A 266 -12.99 1.69 6.26
C VAL A 266 -12.00 0.54 6.14
N PRO A 267 -10.95 0.67 5.30
CA PRO A 267 -9.86 -0.30 5.28
C PRO A 267 -9.06 -0.19 6.59
N TRP A 268 -8.66 -1.33 7.14
CA TRP A 268 -7.77 -1.36 8.30
C TRP A 268 -6.33 -1.29 7.79
N ASP A 269 -5.57 -0.34 8.32
CA ASP A 269 -4.19 -0.07 7.92
C ASP A 269 -3.29 -1.29 8.16
N GLU A 270 -2.74 -1.82 7.07
CA GLU A 270 -1.90 -3.03 7.08
C GLU A 270 -0.51 -2.77 7.68
N ASP A 271 -0.02 -1.53 7.70
CA ASP A 271 1.21 -1.17 8.39
C ASP A 271 1.03 -1.22 9.91
N ARG A 272 -0.19 -0.91 10.38
CA ARG A 272 -0.55 -0.93 11.81
C ARG A 272 -1.01 -2.30 12.30
N SER A 273 -1.61 -3.09 11.41
CA SER A 273 -2.01 -4.45 11.68
C SER A 273 -1.92 -5.27 10.39
N PRO A 274 -0.82 -6.01 10.16
CA PRO A 274 -0.66 -6.81 8.96
C PRO A 274 -1.55 -8.07 9.02
N TYR A 275 -1.88 -8.61 7.85
CA TYR A 275 -2.46 -9.94 7.76
C TYR A 275 -1.41 -11.01 8.13
N ARG A 276 -1.77 -11.91 9.05
CA ARG A 276 -0.91 -12.99 9.55
C ARG A 276 -1.52 -14.33 9.19
N ALA A 277 -0.74 -15.24 8.60
CA ALA A 277 -1.21 -16.58 8.26
C ALA A 277 -1.51 -17.40 9.52
N VAL A 278 -2.70 -18.00 9.56
CA VAL A 278 -3.18 -18.83 10.68
C VAL A 278 -3.44 -20.27 10.25
N ALA A 279 -3.75 -20.49 8.98
CA ALA A 279 -4.01 -21.80 8.41
C ALA A 279 -3.68 -21.79 6.91
N THR A 280 -3.62 -22.97 6.30
CA THR A 280 -3.56 -23.16 4.85
C THR A 280 -4.82 -23.90 4.42
N LEU A 281 -5.49 -23.39 3.39
CA LEU A 281 -6.57 -24.09 2.70
C LEU A 281 -5.99 -24.72 1.44
N TRP A 282 -5.94 -26.05 1.41
CA TRP A 282 -5.44 -26.83 0.28
C TRP A 282 -6.60 -27.44 -0.50
N ILE A 283 -6.66 -27.15 -1.80
CA ILE A 283 -7.63 -27.67 -2.75
C ILE A 283 -6.88 -28.67 -3.66
N PRO A 284 -7.05 -29.99 -3.49
CA PRO A 284 -6.35 -30.96 -4.32
C PRO A 284 -6.85 -30.94 -5.76
N ALA A 285 -6.08 -31.57 -6.65
CA ALA A 285 -6.54 -31.88 -8.00
C ALA A 285 -7.82 -32.71 -7.93
N GLN A 286 -8.85 -32.29 -8.68
CA GLN A 286 -10.15 -32.93 -8.65
C GLN A 286 -10.98 -32.54 -9.86
N GLN A 287 -11.89 -33.43 -10.24
CA GLN A 287 -12.98 -33.11 -11.14
C GLN A 287 -14.18 -32.66 -10.31
N PHE A 288 -14.60 -31.40 -10.48
CA PHE A 288 -15.74 -30.83 -9.75
C PHE A 288 -16.89 -30.42 -10.66
N ASP A 289 -16.71 -30.41 -11.97
CA ASP A 289 -17.68 -29.94 -12.96
C ASP A 289 -18.73 -31.01 -13.29
N THR A 290 -19.27 -31.66 -12.25
CA THR A 290 -20.26 -32.73 -12.37
C THR A 290 -21.66 -32.28 -11.91
N PRO A 291 -22.74 -32.85 -12.47
CA PRO A 291 -24.12 -32.52 -12.05
C PRO A 291 -24.35 -32.71 -10.55
N GLU A 292 -23.76 -33.74 -9.95
CA GLU A 292 -23.85 -34.05 -8.52
C GLU A 292 -23.20 -32.95 -7.68
N ARG A 293 -22.02 -32.47 -8.11
CA ARG A 293 -21.32 -31.39 -7.41
C ARG A 293 -22.03 -30.06 -7.57
N ASP A 294 -22.63 -29.79 -8.73
CA ASP A 294 -23.45 -28.60 -8.94
C ASP A 294 -24.73 -28.63 -8.09
N ALA A 295 -25.37 -29.79 -7.95
CA ALA A 295 -26.52 -29.96 -7.07
C ALA A 295 -26.16 -29.74 -5.59
N LEU A 296 -25.02 -30.27 -5.14
CA LEU A 296 -24.47 -30.00 -3.82
C LEU A 296 -24.18 -28.51 -3.63
N ALA A 297 -23.48 -27.88 -4.58
CA ALA A 297 -23.14 -26.46 -4.56
C ALA A 297 -24.39 -25.58 -4.46
N GLU A 298 -25.43 -25.94 -5.20
CA GLU A 298 -26.70 -25.24 -5.13
C GLU A 298 -27.31 -25.42 -3.74
N HIS A 299 -27.36 -26.63 -3.20
CA HIS A 299 -28.01 -26.92 -1.91
C HIS A 299 -27.31 -26.27 -0.71
N LEU A 300 -25.97 -26.32 -0.63
CA LEU A 300 -25.20 -25.82 0.51
C LEU A 300 -25.57 -24.39 0.95
N SER A 301 -25.72 -24.19 2.26
CA SER A 301 -25.90 -22.87 2.85
C SER A 301 -24.61 -22.39 3.51
N PHE A 302 -24.25 -21.14 3.27
CA PHE A 302 -23.09 -20.51 3.91
C PHE A 302 -23.58 -19.27 4.65
N THR A 303 -23.21 -19.08 5.90
CA THR A 303 -23.49 -17.83 6.62
C THR A 303 -22.35 -17.50 7.58
N PRO A 304 -21.85 -16.25 7.64
CA PRO A 304 -20.79 -15.88 8.59
C PRO A 304 -21.13 -16.17 10.05
N TRP A 305 -22.43 -16.30 10.36
CA TRP A 305 -22.93 -16.56 11.71
C TRP A 305 -22.91 -18.04 12.08
N HIS A 306 -22.57 -18.93 11.16
CA HIS A 306 -22.34 -20.34 11.44
C HIS A 306 -20.88 -20.54 11.84
N GLY A 307 -20.62 -20.76 13.12
CA GLY A 307 -19.27 -21.01 13.62
C GLY A 307 -19.16 -20.79 15.12
N LEU A 308 -17.92 -20.87 15.61
CA LEU A 308 -17.64 -20.78 17.04
C LEU A 308 -17.98 -19.40 17.63
N PRO A 309 -18.44 -19.32 18.88
CA PRO A 309 -18.69 -18.04 19.57
C PRO A 309 -17.47 -17.11 19.56
N GLU A 310 -16.25 -17.67 19.64
CA GLU A 310 -14.99 -16.93 19.56
C GLU A 310 -14.75 -16.26 18.21
N HIS A 311 -15.48 -16.66 17.17
CA HIS A 311 -15.44 -16.11 15.81
C HIS A 311 -16.77 -15.46 15.38
N ARG A 312 -17.65 -15.16 16.35
CA ARG A 312 -18.93 -14.49 16.08
C ARG A 312 -18.73 -13.21 15.26
N PRO A 313 -19.46 -13.02 14.16
CA PRO A 313 -19.42 -11.79 13.38
C PRO A 313 -19.79 -10.54 14.19
N LEU A 314 -19.15 -9.41 13.87
CA LEU A 314 -19.34 -8.12 14.54
C LEU A 314 -19.81 -7.03 13.57
N GLY A 315 -20.50 -6.03 14.10
CA GLY A 315 -20.90 -4.81 13.41
C GLY A 315 -22.23 -4.92 12.66
N ASN A 316 -22.84 -3.77 12.37
CA ASN A 316 -24.18 -3.68 11.79
C ASN A 316 -24.35 -4.45 10.47
N THR A 317 -23.33 -4.44 9.61
CA THR A 317 -23.39 -5.16 8.33
C THR A 317 -23.54 -6.67 8.57
N ASN A 318 -22.84 -7.23 9.56
CA ASN A 318 -22.99 -8.63 9.90
C ASN A 318 -24.36 -8.91 10.54
N ARG A 319 -24.90 -8.01 11.37
CA ARG A 319 -26.25 -8.19 11.94
C ARG A 319 -27.33 -8.20 10.86
N VAL A 320 -27.20 -7.38 9.80
CA VAL A 320 -28.01 -7.48 8.57
C VAL A 320 -27.80 -8.84 7.89
N ARG A 321 -26.54 -9.27 7.68
CA ARG A 321 -26.23 -10.55 7.03
C ARG A 321 -26.83 -11.74 7.76
N ARG A 322 -26.93 -11.73 9.09
CA ARG A 322 -27.61 -12.80 9.86
C ARG A 322 -29.01 -13.04 9.32
N ARG A 323 -29.83 -11.99 9.28
CA ARG A 323 -31.23 -12.06 8.83
C ARG A 323 -31.34 -12.37 7.33
N ALA A 324 -30.53 -11.71 6.51
CA ALA A 324 -30.57 -11.87 5.06
C ALA A 324 -30.22 -13.31 4.64
N TYR A 325 -29.13 -13.87 5.14
CA TYR A 325 -28.69 -15.22 4.78
C TYR A 325 -29.66 -16.30 5.29
N ASP A 326 -30.18 -16.15 6.51
CA ASP A 326 -31.17 -17.10 7.04
C ASP A 326 -32.47 -17.05 6.24
N LEU A 327 -32.99 -15.86 5.95
CA LEU A 327 -34.22 -15.70 5.17
C LEU A 327 -34.09 -16.31 3.78
N ILE A 328 -33.05 -15.94 3.03
CA ILE A 328 -32.89 -16.40 1.65
C ILE A 328 -32.60 -17.89 1.61
N SER A 329 -31.83 -18.42 2.56
CA SER A 329 -31.64 -19.86 2.69
C SER A 329 -32.99 -20.58 2.88
N LEU A 330 -33.81 -20.16 3.85
CA LEU A 330 -35.12 -20.77 4.11
C LEU A 330 -36.04 -20.72 2.88
N LEU A 331 -36.22 -19.54 2.28
CA LEU A 331 -37.09 -19.36 1.12
C LEU A 331 -36.66 -20.22 -0.08
N ARG A 332 -35.35 -20.30 -0.32
CA ARG A 332 -34.79 -21.09 -1.41
C ARG A 332 -34.99 -22.59 -1.20
N HIS A 333 -34.77 -23.07 0.03
CA HIS A 333 -34.96 -24.47 0.41
C HIS A 333 -36.42 -24.91 0.32
N GLU A 334 -37.33 -24.12 0.90
CA GLU A 334 -38.77 -24.33 0.82
C GLU A 334 -39.24 -24.37 -0.63
N ARG A 335 -38.82 -23.39 -1.44
CA ARG A 335 -39.19 -23.31 -2.85
C ARG A 335 -38.63 -24.47 -3.68
N ASN A 336 -37.48 -25.00 -3.30
CA ASN A 336 -36.83 -26.12 -3.98
C ASN A 336 -37.29 -27.48 -3.46
N GLY A 337 -38.20 -27.55 -2.47
CA GLY A 337 -38.66 -28.79 -1.86
C GLY A 337 -37.52 -29.57 -1.18
N ARG A 338 -36.55 -28.87 -0.60
CA ARG A 338 -35.36 -29.45 0.04
C ARG A 338 -35.25 -28.99 1.47
N GLU A 339 -34.90 -29.89 2.38
CA GLU A 339 -34.65 -29.55 3.79
C GLU A 339 -33.31 -28.82 3.96
N ARG A 340 -33.26 -27.77 4.78
CA ARG A 340 -32.02 -27.08 5.12
C ARG A 340 -31.21 -27.94 6.10
N THR A 341 -30.18 -28.61 5.62
CA THR A 341 -29.28 -29.46 6.43
C THR A 341 -27.83 -29.02 6.30
N GLU A 342 -27.03 -29.27 7.34
CA GLU A 342 -25.58 -29.12 7.28
C GLU A 342 -24.95 -30.43 6.77
N PRO A 343 -23.89 -30.37 5.96
CA PRO A 343 -23.23 -31.58 5.46
C PRO A 343 -22.46 -32.29 6.59
N ALA A 344 -22.75 -33.56 6.83
CA ALA A 344 -21.97 -34.41 7.73
C ALA A 344 -20.66 -34.85 7.06
N ALA A 345 -19.54 -34.76 7.79
CA ALA A 345 -18.19 -35.02 7.27
C ALA A 345 -17.99 -36.46 6.72
N ALA A 346 -18.74 -37.44 7.25
CA ALA A 346 -18.53 -38.86 6.94
C ALA A 346 -19.23 -39.35 5.66
N ALA A 347 -20.29 -38.68 5.18
CA ALA A 347 -21.18 -39.25 4.15
C ALA A 347 -21.03 -38.63 2.75
N THR A 348 -20.50 -37.41 2.61
CA THR A 348 -20.48 -36.67 1.33
C THR A 348 -19.13 -36.10 0.92
N PHE A 349 -18.13 -36.15 1.81
CA PHE A 349 -16.80 -35.59 1.54
C PHE A 349 -15.88 -36.65 0.90
N PRO A 350 -15.20 -36.35 -0.22
CA PRO A 350 -14.35 -37.30 -0.94
C PRO A 350 -12.98 -37.42 -0.26
N HIS A 351 -12.92 -38.17 0.84
CA HIS A 351 -11.71 -38.37 1.64
C HIS A 351 -10.56 -39.00 0.84
N GLU A 352 -10.89 -39.78 -0.19
CA GLU A 352 -9.91 -40.40 -1.09
C GLU A 352 -9.00 -39.39 -1.81
N LEU A 353 -9.45 -38.15 -2.04
CA LEU A 353 -8.64 -37.11 -2.67
C LEU A 353 -7.46 -36.63 -1.80
N PHE A 354 -7.43 -37.03 -0.53
CA PHE A 354 -6.50 -36.53 0.48
C PHE A 354 -5.59 -37.63 1.07
N GLN A 355 -5.62 -38.85 0.51
CA GLN A 355 -4.89 -40.01 1.07
C GLN A 355 -3.38 -40.04 0.71
N ASP A 356 -2.96 -39.44 -0.41
CA ASP A 356 -1.56 -39.44 -0.90
C ASP A 356 -0.80 -38.14 -0.58
N GLN A 357 -0.91 -37.62 0.65
CA GLN A 357 -0.28 -36.35 1.00
C GLN A 357 1.26 -36.38 0.87
N PRO A 358 1.91 -35.33 0.32
CA PRO A 358 3.32 -35.09 0.61
C PRO A 358 3.50 -34.86 2.13
N PRO A 359 4.66 -35.22 2.71
CA PRO A 359 4.83 -35.28 4.16
C PRO A 359 4.55 -33.93 4.83
N ALA A 360 4.03 -34.03 6.05
CA ALA A 360 3.82 -32.94 6.98
C ALA A 360 5.00 -31.95 6.97
N VAL A 361 4.67 -30.66 7.09
CA VAL A 361 5.63 -29.56 7.21
C VAL A 361 6.58 -29.84 8.38
N GLY A 362 7.73 -30.46 8.09
CA GLY A 362 8.88 -30.46 8.98
C GLY A 362 9.46 -29.05 9.08
N PRO A 363 10.34 -28.78 10.06
CA PRO A 363 10.98 -27.48 10.21
C PRO A 363 11.97 -27.26 9.07
N GLY A 364 11.45 -26.94 7.90
CA GLY A 364 12.20 -26.35 6.81
C GLY A 364 12.63 -24.96 7.27
N GLU A 365 13.94 -24.76 7.27
CA GLU A 365 14.69 -23.51 7.39
C GLU A 365 13.86 -22.25 7.59
N ALA A 366 14.14 -21.53 8.67
CA ALA A 366 13.57 -20.23 9.00
C ALA A 366 13.87 -19.16 7.93
N GLY A 367 13.22 -19.27 6.77
CA GLY A 367 13.07 -18.23 5.77
C GLY A 367 11.82 -17.43 6.13
N GLY A 368 12.01 -16.19 6.55
CA GLY A 368 10.92 -15.29 6.95
C GLY A 368 9.87 -15.17 5.84
N SER A 369 8.62 -15.52 6.16
CA SER A 369 7.48 -15.38 5.26
C SER A 369 7.33 -13.93 4.77
N PRO A 370 7.28 -13.68 3.45
CA PRO A 370 6.97 -12.37 2.88
C PRO A 370 5.53 -11.94 3.21
N ARG A 371 5.35 -10.65 3.49
CA ARG A 371 4.06 -10.00 3.75
C ARG A 371 3.46 -9.52 2.41
N ASP A 372 2.32 -10.04 1.94
CA ASP A 372 1.61 -9.38 0.83
C ASP A 372 0.93 -8.09 1.31
N GLU A 373 1.53 -7.00 0.87
CA GLU A 373 0.83 -5.82 0.37
C GLU A 373 -0.13 -6.25 -0.75
N GLY A 374 -1.39 -5.82 -0.68
CA GLY A 374 -2.45 -6.28 -1.57
C GLY A 374 -2.09 -6.40 -3.05
N GLY A 375 -2.35 -7.58 -3.62
CA GLY A 375 -2.34 -7.81 -5.07
C GLY A 375 -1.05 -7.37 -5.74
N LYS A 376 0.07 -8.02 -5.42
CA LYS A 376 1.31 -7.91 -6.16
C LYS A 376 1.80 -9.31 -6.52
N ASN A 377 2.26 -9.46 -7.75
CA ASN A 377 2.88 -10.67 -8.27
C ASN A 377 3.98 -11.15 -7.30
N PRO A 378 4.18 -12.44 -7.02
CA PRO A 378 5.25 -12.91 -6.13
C PRO A 378 6.68 -12.60 -6.63
N ASP A 379 6.81 -12.05 -7.85
CA ASP A 379 8.03 -11.48 -8.42
C ASP A 379 8.17 -9.95 -8.22
N GLU A 380 7.27 -9.29 -7.49
CA GLU A 380 7.29 -7.83 -7.26
C GLU A 380 8.02 -7.45 -5.97
N GLU A 381 9.18 -6.80 -6.10
CA GLU A 381 9.87 -6.18 -4.96
C GLU A 381 9.01 -5.06 -4.32
N PRO A 382 8.90 -5.00 -2.97
CA PRO A 382 8.19 -3.95 -2.27
C PRO A 382 8.85 -2.57 -2.48
N GLU A 383 8.08 -1.50 -2.34
CA GLU A 383 8.62 -0.15 -2.47
C GLU A 383 9.41 0.21 -1.21
N PRO A 384 10.63 0.77 -1.32
CA PRO A 384 11.37 1.22 -0.14
C PRO A 384 10.56 2.21 0.70
N SER A 385 10.57 2.03 2.02
CA SER A 385 9.95 2.86 3.05
C SER A 385 10.80 4.09 3.37
N SER A 386 10.18 5.19 3.80
CA SER A 386 10.88 6.38 4.31
C SER A 386 10.33 6.77 5.68
N MET A 387 11.18 6.69 6.71
CA MET A 387 10.79 6.91 8.10
C MET A 387 11.52 8.11 8.69
N THR A 388 10.78 9.00 9.35
CA THR A 388 11.32 10.10 10.15
C THR A 388 10.87 9.92 11.60
N LEU A 389 11.82 9.84 12.53
CA LEU A 389 11.58 9.84 13.97
C LEU A 389 12.04 11.17 14.55
N LEU A 390 11.30 11.70 15.53
CA LEU A 390 11.62 12.95 16.20
C LEU A 390 11.47 12.78 17.71
N HIS A 391 12.57 13.03 18.45
CA HIS A 391 12.60 12.90 19.91
C HIS A 391 13.17 14.17 20.55
N ARG A 392 12.66 14.51 21.73
CA ARG A 392 13.10 15.69 22.47
C ARG A 392 14.45 15.44 23.13
N VAL A 393 15.40 16.36 22.98
CA VAL A 393 16.70 16.32 23.66
C VAL A 393 16.57 16.96 25.04
N LEU A 394 17.23 16.37 26.03
CA LEU A 394 17.29 16.90 27.39
C LEU A 394 18.02 18.26 27.41
N PRO A 395 17.55 19.26 28.16
CA PRO A 395 18.21 20.56 28.24
C PRO A 395 19.70 20.46 28.64
N GLY A 396 20.58 21.16 27.91
CA GLY A 396 22.03 21.18 28.18
C GLY A 396 22.79 19.95 27.69
N ARG A 397 22.14 19.05 26.93
CA ARG A 397 22.78 17.86 26.34
C ARG A 397 23.10 18.01 24.85
N GLU A 398 22.64 19.09 24.22
CA GLU A 398 22.76 19.36 22.78
C GLU A 398 24.21 19.29 22.27
N GLU A 399 25.16 19.96 22.92
CA GLU A 399 26.55 19.99 22.47
C GLU A 399 27.28 18.65 22.68
N THR A 400 26.98 17.95 23.78
CA THR A 400 27.50 16.60 24.00
C THR A 400 26.99 15.62 22.95
N LEU A 401 25.69 15.67 22.65
CA LEU A 401 25.07 14.85 21.63
C LEU A 401 25.60 15.21 20.23
N ARG A 402 25.77 16.50 19.91
CA ARG A 402 26.37 16.96 18.64
C ARG A 402 27.77 16.40 18.47
N ALA A 403 28.62 16.49 19.50
CA ALA A 403 29.97 15.95 19.46
C ALA A 403 29.98 14.43 19.24
N LEU A 404 29.11 13.68 19.95
CA LEU A 404 28.96 12.24 19.75
C LEU A 404 28.52 11.90 18.32
N LEU A 405 27.52 12.59 17.78
CA LEU A 405 27.05 12.37 16.41
C LEU A 405 28.15 12.67 15.39
N ARG A 406 28.96 13.72 15.58
CA ARG A 406 30.13 14.01 14.73
C ARG A 406 31.17 12.89 14.79
N VAL A 407 31.42 12.30 15.97
CA VAL A 407 32.31 11.12 16.09
C VAL A 407 31.77 9.96 15.25
N ILE A 408 30.48 9.67 15.35
CA ILE A 408 29.83 8.60 14.57
C ILE A 408 29.89 8.90 13.06
N GLY A 409 29.58 10.13 12.64
CA GLY A 409 29.59 10.54 11.24
C GLY A 409 30.98 10.52 10.61
N ASN A 410 32.03 10.86 11.38
CA ASN A 410 33.41 10.89 10.88
C ASN A 410 33.97 9.51 10.56
N ASP A 411 33.42 8.44 11.16
CA ASP A 411 33.75 7.06 10.84
C ASP A 411 32.52 6.23 10.43
N ILE A 412 31.69 6.78 9.54
CA ILE A 412 30.44 6.13 9.11
C ILE A 412 30.65 4.74 8.47
N ARG A 413 31.82 4.50 7.84
CA ARG A 413 32.16 3.22 7.19
C ARG A 413 32.96 2.27 8.10
N GLY A 414 33.36 2.70 9.30
CA GLY A 414 34.09 1.87 10.27
C GLY A 414 35.52 1.54 9.86
N ALA A 415 36.21 2.45 9.15
CA ALA A 415 37.60 2.27 8.75
C ALA A 415 38.58 2.42 9.93
N ARG A 416 38.11 2.97 11.05
CA ARG A 416 38.87 3.14 12.31
C ARG A 416 38.18 2.47 13.50
N ASP A 417 37.47 1.37 13.25
CA ASP A 417 36.69 0.64 14.25
C ASP A 417 35.61 1.49 14.96
N ASN A 418 34.73 2.19 14.21
CA ASN A 418 33.53 2.79 14.78
C ASN A 418 32.80 1.80 15.71
N THR A 419 32.97 1.99 17.02
CA THR A 419 32.45 1.09 18.06
C THR A 419 30.97 1.32 18.35
N TYR A 420 30.38 2.39 17.81
CA TYR A 420 29.00 2.76 18.07
C TYR A 420 28.07 2.04 17.10
N ILE A 421 28.21 2.27 15.80
CA ILE A 421 27.31 1.70 14.79
C ILE A 421 28.05 1.30 13.52
N ARG A 422 27.74 0.10 13.02
CA ARG A 422 28.32 -0.46 11.80
C ARG A 422 27.26 -0.50 10.70
N PHE A 423 27.07 0.62 10.00
CA PHE A 423 26.01 0.74 8.99
C PHE A 423 26.09 -0.29 7.85
N LYS A 424 27.30 -0.79 7.54
CA LYS A 424 27.52 -1.86 6.55
C LYS A 424 26.80 -3.17 6.89
N GLU A 425 26.49 -3.42 8.17
CA GLU A 425 25.79 -4.62 8.63
C GLU A 425 24.27 -4.54 8.47
N PHE A 426 23.74 -3.39 7.99
CA PHE A 426 22.33 -3.17 7.71
C PHE A 426 22.08 -3.25 6.21
N GLU A 427 21.57 -4.39 5.77
CA GLU A 427 21.34 -4.67 4.34
C GLU A 427 20.08 -3.98 3.80
N ARG A 428 19.21 -3.47 4.68
CA ARG A 428 17.94 -2.84 4.32
C ARG A 428 18.02 -1.33 4.14
N ILE A 429 19.05 -0.68 4.68
CA ILE A 429 19.12 0.78 4.70
C ILE A 429 19.71 1.27 3.38
N HIS A 430 18.96 2.04 2.60
CA HIS A 430 19.50 2.82 1.48
C HIS A 430 20.24 4.04 2.00
N PHE A 431 19.55 4.83 2.83
CA PHE A 431 20.06 6.05 3.44
C PHE A 431 19.66 6.12 4.91
N ALA A 432 20.54 6.65 5.74
CA ALA A 432 20.22 6.97 7.13
C ALA A 432 20.90 8.28 7.54
N ARG A 433 20.26 9.02 8.45
CA ARG A 433 20.82 10.21 9.05
C ARG A 433 20.33 10.45 10.47
N TRP A 434 21.22 10.99 11.29
CA TRP A 434 20.84 11.68 12.53
C TRP A 434 21.14 13.16 12.38
N VAL A 435 20.16 13.97 12.75
CA VAL A 435 20.24 15.43 12.70
C VAL A 435 19.77 16.03 14.00
N LEU A 436 20.57 16.93 14.56
CA LEU A 436 20.17 17.74 15.70
C LEU A 436 19.47 19.01 15.22
N LEU A 437 18.17 19.14 15.50
CA LEU A 437 17.33 20.27 15.08
C LEU A 437 17.27 21.34 16.17
N PRO A 438 17.60 22.62 15.84
CA PRO A 438 17.48 23.73 16.78
C PRO A 438 16.03 23.99 17.18
N PRO A 439 15.79 24.62 18.34
CA PRO A 439 14.46 25.14 18.66
C PRO A 439 14.03 26.22 17.65
N PRO A 440 12.72 26.52 17.53
CA PRO A 440 12.24 27.63 16.70
C PRO A 440 12.84 28.96 17.14
N GLU A 441 13.09 29.87 16.19
CA GLU A 441 13.67 31.20 16.49
C GLU A 441 12.79 32.02 17.43
N ASP A 442 11.47 31.90 17.30
CA ASP A 442 10.48 32.58 18.15
C ASP A 442 10.31 31.92 19.53
N ALA A 443 10.94 30.77 19.76
CA ALA A 443 10.87 30.02 21.01
C ALA A 443 12.23 29.39 21.36
N PRO A 444 13.30 30.19 21.59
CA PRO A 444 14.66 29.68 21.80
C PRO A 444 14.82 28.85 23.07
N ARG A 445 13.86 28.95 24.01
CA ARG A 445 13.79 28.12 25.23
C ARG A 445 13.13 26.77 25.00
N ALA A 446 12.56 26.52 23.82
CA ALA A 446 12.09 25.19 23.46
C ALA A 446 13.28 24.21 23.44
N ALA A 447 13.00 22.93 23.58
CA ALA A 447 14.06 21.93 23.55
C ALA A 447 14.53 21.68 22.11
N TRP A 448 15.83 21.44 21.98
CA TRP A 448 16.41 20.79 20.81
C TRP A 448 15.72 19.45 20.54
N GLN A 449 15.69 19.03 19.28
CA GLN A 449 15.09 17.77 18.89
C GLN A 449 16.10 16.95 18.09
N LEU A 450 16.14 15.65 18.34
CA LEU A 450 16.91 14.70 17.56
C LEU A 450 16.01 14.08 16.50
N ALA A 451 16.34 14.31 15.23
CA ALA A 451 15.68 13.68 14.10
C ALA A 451 16.50 12.48 13.61
N PHE A 452 15.85 11.33 13.45
CA PHE A 452 16.40 10.19 12.71
C PHE A 452 15.62 10.03 11.41
N GLY A 453 16.30 10.15 10.27
CA GLY A 453 15.70 9.97 8.96
C GLY A 453 16.32 8.77 8.26
N THR A 454 15.51 7.84 7.75
CA THR A 454 16.01 6.69 7.00
C THR A 454 15.12 6.33 5.81
N ASP A 455 15.72 5.80 4.76
CA ASP A 455 15.09 5.24 3.58
C ASP A 455 15.54 3.78 3.51
N HIS A 456 14.60 2.82 3.55
CA HIS A 456 14.92 1.42 3.83
C HIS A 456 13.92 0.42 3.27
N ASP A 457 14.36 -0.82 3.13
CA ASP A 457 13.54 -1.95 2.71
C ASP A 457 12.75 -2.55 3.87
N GLY A 458 11.51 -2.96 3.59
CA GLY A 458 10.62 -3.55 4.59
C GLY A 458 9.93 -2.49 5.46
N THR A 459 9.47 -2.89 6.64
CA THR A 459 8.68 -1.99 7.50
C THR A 459 9.53 -1.27 8.54
N ASP A 460 9.08 -0.06 8.92
CA ASP A 460 9.68 0.76 9.97
C ASP A 460 9.94 -0.04 11.26
N ALA A 461 9.02 -0.92 11.65
CA ALA A 461 9.15 -1.73 12.86
C ALA A 461 10.25 -2.81 12.76
N GLU A 462 10.44 -3.39 11.57
CA GLU A 462 11.52 -4.35 11.32
C GLU A 462 12.87 -3.66 11.41
N LEU A 463 13.03 -2.51 10.74
CA LEU A 463 14.27 -1.76 10.79
C LEU A 463 14.59 -1.27 12.21
N VAL A 464 13.62 -0.70 12.92
CA VAL A 464 13.86 -0.20 14.29
C VAL A 464 14.23 -1.34 15.25
N ARG A 465 13.64 -2.52 15.08
CA ARG A 465 14.03 -3.70 15.85
C ARG A 465 15.43 -4.18 15.50
N GLU A 466 15.81 -4.15 14.22
CA GLU A 466 17.17 -4.48 13.77
C GLU A 466 18.19 -3.48 14.35
N LEU A 467 17.90 -2.18 14.34
CA LEU A 467 18.71 -1.13 14.97
C LEU A 467 18.87 -1.39 16.47
N ALA A 468 17.77 -1.70 17.17
CA ALA A 468 17.82 -2.03 18.60
C ALA A 468 18.66 -3.27 18.90
N ALA A 469 18.60 -4.29 18.05
CA ALA A 469 19.35 -5.53 18.23
C ALA A 469 20.85 -5.38 17.89
N LYS A 470 21.19 -4.75 16.76
CA LYS A 470 22.57 -4.67 16.25
C LYS A 470 23.34 -3.46 16.77
N ALA A 471 22.64 -2.35 17.06
CA ALA A 471 23.23 -1.07 17.45
C ALA A 471 22.73 -0.58 18.81
N GLY A 472 22.30 -1.47 19.70
CA GLY A 472 21.77 -1.11 21.02
C GLY A 472 22.70 -0.21 21.83
N GLY A 473 24.01 -0.48 21.82
CA GLY A 473 25.01 0.36 22.49
C GLY A 473 25.11 1.78 21.92
N ALA A 474 25.03 1.94 20.60
CA ALA A 474 24.93 3.26 19.96
C ALA A 474 23.63 3.96 20.33
N LEU A 475 22.50 3.25 20.31
CA LEU A 475 21.22 3.83 20.67
C LEU A 475 21.22 4.28 22.13
N ASP A 476 21.83 3.53 23.05
CA ASP A 476 22.02 3.98 24.42
C ASP A 476 22.89 5.22 24.53
N ALA A 477 23.99 5.28 23.79
CA ALA A 477 24.86 6.46 23.76
C ALA A 477 24.12 7.69 23.22
N ILE A 478 23.34 7.54 22.15
CA ILE A 478 22.64 8.65 21.48
C ILE A 478 21.39 9.07 22.27
N TYR A 479 20.49 8.13 22.55
CA TYR A 479 19.16 8.42 23.09
C TYR A 479 19.14 8.57 24.61
N SER A 480 20.21 8.24 25.35
CA SER A 480 20.33 8.66 26.76
C SER A 480 20.37 10.18 26.95
N HIS A 481 20.63 10.93 25.87
CA HIS A 481 20.49 12.39 25.82
C HIS A 481 19.06 12.84 25.49
N CYS A 482 18.13 11.93 25.20
CA CYS A 482 16.73 12.22 24.87
C CYS A 482 15.80 11.93 26.05
N ASP A 483 14.71 12.69 26.12
CA ASP A 483 13.71 12.56 27.18
C ASP A 483 12.99 11.20 27.08
N GLY A 484 12.91 10.48 28.20
CA GLY A 484 12.15 9.23 28.33
C GLY A 484 12.79 7.96 27.72
N TRP A 485 14.08 7.97 27.36
CA TRP A 485 14.74 6.77 26.81
C TRP A 485 14.79 5.61 27.82
N PRO A 486 14.26 4.42 27.50
CA PRO A 486 14.20 3.28 28.42
C PRO A 486 15.47 2.42 28.47
N GLY A 487 16.46 2.69 27.61
CA GLY A 487 17.61 1.80 27.41
C GLY A 487 17.37 0.74 26.32
N ALA A 488 18.43 0.36 25.60
CA ALA A 488 18.39 -0.68 24.55
C ALA A 488 18.56 -2.10 25.07
N ARG A 489 18.87 -2.30 26.37
CA ARG A 489 19.00 -3.63 26.99
C ARG A 489 17.77 -4.51 26.78
N ASN A 490 16.59 -3.89 26.76
CA ASN A 490 15.35 -4.57 26.36
C ASN A 490 14.86 -3.97 25.04
N ILE A 491 14.82 -4.80 24.00
CA ILE A 491 14.52 -4.39 22.63
C ILE A 491 13.10 -3.83 22.51
N ASP A 492 12.10 -4.45 23.13
CA ASP A 492 10.69 -4.05 22.90
C ASP A 492 10.35 -2.64 23.44
N PRO A 493 10.77 -2.25 24.66
CA PRO A 493 10.65 -0.87 25.14
C PRO A 493 11.40 0.14 24.26
N ALA A 494 12.62 -0.18 23.82
CA ALA A 494 13.41 0.67 22.95
C ALA A 494 12.73 0.89 21.59
N VAL A 495 12.23 -0.18 20.97
CA VAL A 495 11.48 -0.12 19.71
C VAL A 495 10.21 0.73 19.87
N ARG A 496 9.45 0.53 20.97
CA ARG A 496 8.24 1.31 21.25
C ARG A 496 8.55 2.80 21.40
N TYR A 497 9.63 3.13 22.12
CA TYR A 497 10.08 4.52 22.30
C TYR A 497 10.50 5.16 20.97
N LEU A 498 11.30 4.47 20.16
CA LEU A 498 11.75 5.00 18.88
C LEU A 498 10.56 5.26 17.95
N LEU A 499 9.66 4.29 17.82
CA LEU A 499 8.46 4.42 16.99
C LEU A 499 7.43 5.41 17.52
N SER A 500 7.44 5.76 18.81
CA SER A 500 6.53 6.81 19.32
C SER A 500 6.88 8.20 18.80
N GLY A 501 8.12 8.41 18.33
CA GLY A 501 8.56 9.64 17.68
C GLY A 501 8.27 9.68 16.17
N ARG A 502 7.62 8.65 15.60
CA ARG A 502 7.40 8.55 14.15
C ARG A 502 6.48 9.66 13.63
N LEU A 503 6.91 10.32 12.57
CA LEU A 503 6.16 11.39 11.91
C LEU A 503 5.73 11.00 10.49
N PRO A 504 4.52 11.39 10.06
CA PRO A 504 4.11 11.26 8.67
C PRO A 504 4.83 12.29 7.79
N TYR A 505 5.17 11.90 6.56
CA TYR A 505 5.60 12.85 5.53
C TYR A 505 4.40 13.47 4.82
N ALA A 506 4.52 14.72 4.39
CA ALA A 506 3.53 15.44 3.60
C ALA A 506 3.65 15.14 2.09
N ALA A 507 4.86 14.87 1.62
CA ALA A 507 5.17 14.44 0.26
C ALA A 507 6.49 13.66 0.24
N ARG A 508 6.71 12.84 -0.80
CA ARG A 508 7.88 11.98 -0.94
C ARG A 508 8.24 11.69 -2.40
N HIS A 509 9.53 11.58 -2.69
CA HIS A 509 10.11 11.12 -3.93
C HIS A 509 11.04 9.92 -3.70
N VAL A 510 11.01 8.96 -4.62
CA VAL A 510 11.89 7.79 -4.69
C VAL A 510 12.21 7.56 -6.17
N ALA A 511 13.49 7.62 -6.55
CA ALA A 511 13.88 7.42 -7.94
C ALA A 511 13.84 5.94 -8.35
N CYS A 512 14.57 5.07 -7.65
CA CYS A 512 14.59 3.63 -7.89
C CYS A 512 13.41 2.95 -7.20
N ARG A 513 12.19 3.21 -7.70
CA ARG A 513 10.97 2.64 -7.10
C ARG A 513 10.98 1.13 -7.16
N ARG A 514 10.54 0.49 -6.07
CA ARG A 514 10.40 -0.98 -5.97
C ARG A 514 11.71 -1.73 -6.24
N ARG A 515 12.80 -1.20 -5.72
CA ARG A 515 14.12 -1.81 -5.83
C ARG A 515 14.77 -1.78 -4.46
N SER A 516 15.02 -2.97 -3.93
CA SER A 516 15.74 -3.15 -2.69
C SER A 516 17.22 -2.80 -2.82
N VAL A 517 17.91 -2.56 -1.70
CA VAL A 517 19.36 -2.39 -1.68
C VAL A 517 20.05 -3.59 -2.33
N ALA A 518 19.58 -4.81 -2.03
CA ALA A 518 20.11 -6.04 -2.60
C ALA A 518 19.97 -6.08 -4.13
N ALA A 519 18.79 -5.73 -4.65
CA ALA A 519 18.54 -5.71 -6.09
C ALA A 519 19.37 -4.64 -6.80
N LEU A 520 19.54 -3.46 -6.20
CA LEU A 520 20.39 -2.41 -6.75
C LEU A 520 21.87 -2.84 -6.81
N ARG A 521 22.38 -3.47 -5.75
CA ARG A 521 23.75 -4.02 -5.73
C ARG A 521 23.92 -5.08 -6.81
N GLN A 522 22.97 -6.00 -6.92
CA GLN A 522 23.01 -7.04 -7.96
C GLN A 522 22.99 -6.44 -9.37
N ALA A 523 22.17 -5.41 -9.61
CA ALA A 523 22.12 -4.74 -10.90
C ALA A 523 23.45 -4.05 -11.26
N LEU A 524 24.13 -3.46 -10.28
CA LEU A 524 25.46 -2.86 -10.45
C LEU A 524 26.53 -3.91 -10.76
N GLU A 525 26.55 -5.02 -10.01
CA GLU A 525 27.47 -6.14 -10.28
C GLU A 525 27.25 -6.70 -11.70
N ASN A 526 25.99 -6.84 -12.11
CA ASN A 526 25.64 -7.26 -13.46
C ASN A 526 26.18 -6.25 -14.49
N ARG A 527 25.97 -4.94 -14.28
CA ARG A 527 26.49 -3.90 -15.18
C ARG A 527 28.02 -3.96 -15.30
N GLU A 528 28.75 -4.13 -14.20
CA GLU A 528 30.21 -4.24 -14.23
C GLU A 528 30.69 -5.51 -14.95
N ALA A 529 29.98 -6.63 -14.78
CA ALA A 529 30.26 -7.85 -15.53
C ALA A 529 30.01 -7.66 -17.04
N MET A 530 28.94 -6.97 -17.41
CA MET A 530 28.64 -6.62 -18.80
C MET A 530 29.72 -5.71 -19.39
N GLN A 531 30.14 -4.69 -18.65
CA GLN A 531 31.19 -3.75 -19.09
C GLN A 531 32.51 -4.46 -19.35
N ARG A 532 32.99 -5.28 -18.39
CA ARG A 532 34.22 -6.06 -18.57
C ARG A 532 34.16 -6.97 -19.79
N PHE A 533 33.01 -7.57 -20.06
CA PHE A 533 32.84 -8.39 -21.26
C PHE A 533 32.96 -7.57 -22.55
N VAL A 534 32.34 -6.38 -22.61
CA VAL A 534 32.46 -5.48 -23.75
C VAL A 534 33.93 -5.09 -23.95
N ASP A 535 34.60 -4.66 -22.89
CA ASP A 535 35.98 -4.16 -22.94
C ASP A 535 36.99 -5.26 -23.30
N ASP A 536 36.89 -6.45 -22.69
CA ASP A 536 37.89 -7.52 -22.84
C ASP A 536 37.66 -8.37 -24.10
N THR A 537 36.40 -8.50 -24.55
CA THR A 537 36.04 -9.47 -25.59
C THR A 537 35.54 -8.84 -26.87
N LEU A 538 34.64 -7.85 -26.80
CA LEU A 538 34.00 -7.30 -28.00
C LEU A 538 34.77 -6.13 -28.58
N GLN A 539 35.25 -5.21 -27.74
CA GLN A 539 35.99 -4.04 -28.18
C GLN A 539 37.23 -4.42 -29.02
N PRO A 540 38.06 -5.41 -28.64
CA PRO A 540 39.20 -5.82 -29.47
C PRO A 540 38.77 -6.43 -30.81
N LYS A 541 37.67 -7.18 -30.86
CA LYS A 541 37.14 -7.77 -32.09
C LYS A 541 36.54 -6.72 -33.03
N ILE A 542 35.85 -5.72 -32.49
CA ILE A 542 35.28 -4.61 -33.26
C ILE A 542 36.40 -3.75 -33.83
N VAL A 543 37.43 -3.43 -33.02
CA VAL A 543 38.60 -2.66 -33.48
C VAL A 543 39.41 -3.43 -34.54
N ALA A 544 39.48 -4.76 -34.44
CA ALA A 544 40.15 -5.60 -35.43
C ALA A 544 39.33 -5.86 -36.70
N ALA A 545 38.03 -5.57 -36.71
CA ALA A 545 37.17 -5.76 -37.88
C ALA A 545 37.29 -4.59 -38.86
N GLU A 546 37.53 -4.87 -40.15
CA GLU A 546 37.61 -3.84 -41.20
C GLU A 546 36.26 -3.13 -41.45
N GLN A 547 35.15 -3.73 -41.02
CA GLN A 547 33.81 -3.13 -41.06
C GLN A 547 33.09 -3.31 -39.72
N PRO A 548 32.44 -2.26 -39.19
CA PRO A 548 31.70 -2.36 -37.96
C PRO A 548 30.52 -3.34 -38.12
N PRO A 549 30.21 -4.17 -37.11
CA PRO A 549 29.06 -5.06 -37.16
C PRO A 549 27.76 -4.22 -37.25
N PRO A 550 26.72 -4.71 -37.95
CA PRO A 550 25.45 -4.01 -38.02
C PRO A 550 24.84 -3.80 -36.62
N ASP A 551 24.12 -2.69 -36.44
CA ASP A 551 23.59 -2.05 -35.20
C ASP A 551 22.74 -2.90 -34.22
N GLY A 552 22.74 -4.23 -34.34
CA GLY A 552 22.11 -5.15 -33.38
C GLY A 552 22.76 -6.53 -33.28
N ALA A 553 23.84 -6.80 -34.03
CA ALA A 553 24.59 -8.04 -33.93
C ALA A 553 25.47 -8.06 -32.66
N ALA A 554 26.17 -6.96 -32.38
CA ALA A 554 26.95 -6.81 -31.15
C ALA A 554 26.07 -6.90 -29.89
N ALA A 555 24.92 -6.22 -29.87
CA ALA A 555 23.96 -6.28 -28.76
C ALA A 555 23.46 -7.71 -28.49
N ARG A 556 23.20 -8.48 -29.55
CA ARG A 556 22.78 -9.89 -29.44
C ARG A 556 23.90 -10.79 -28.93
N GLU A 557 25.15 -10.57 -29.35
CA GLU A 557 26.30 -11.33 -28.85
C GLU A 557 26.57 -11.04 -27.37
N VAL A 558 26.45 -9.78 -26.94
CA VAL A 558 26.51 -9.39 -25.51
C VAL A 558 25.47 -10.17 -24.70
N VAL A 559 24.18 -10.06 -25.06
CA VAL A 559 23.08 -10.67 -24.29
C VAL A 559 23.13 -12.19 -24.28
N ALA A 560 23.38 -12.83 -25.43
CA ALA A 560 23.41 -14.29 -25.52
C ALA A 560 24.54 -14.90 -24.67
N ARG A 561 25.68 -14.21 -24.54
CA ARG A 561 26.84 -14.72 -23.79
C ARG A 561 26.77 -14.39 -22.31
N ILE A 562 26.16 -13.26 -21.92
CA ILE A 562 25.80 -12.99 -20.52
C ILE A 562 24.85 -14.08 -20.00
N ALA A 563 23.81 -14.42 -20.77
CA ALA A 563 22.87 -15.49 -20.41
C ALA A 563 23.55 -16.88 -20.29
N ALA A 564 24.68 -17.08 -20.96
CA ALA A 564 25.40 -18.36 -20.98
C ALA A 564 26.61 -18.43 -20.03
N GLY A 565 27.19 -17.29 -19.61
CA GLY A 565 28.54 -17.24 -19.02
C GLY A 565 28.67 -16.67 -17.61
N THR A 566 27.75 -15.82 -17.14
CA THR A 566 27.94 -15.11 -15.85
C THR A 566 27.10 -15.61 -14.69
N GLY A 567 26.14 -16.53 -14.91
CA GLY A 567 25.21 -16.93 -13.85
C GLY A 567 24.37 -15.78 -13.27
N ALA A 568 24.42 -14.59 -13.89
CA ALA A 568 23.70 -13.39 -13.47
C ALA A 568 22.20 -13.64 -13.59
N THR A 569 21.52 -13.82 -12.46
CA THR A 569 20.07 -13.81 -12.40
C THR A 569 19.59 -12.41 -12.77
N LEU A 570 18.93 -12.29 -13.92
CA LEU A 570 18.29 -11.06 -14.35
C LEU A 570 17.14 -10.74 -13.37
N PRO A 571 17.10 -9.54 -12.76
CA PRO A 571 16.01 -9.16 -11.87
C PRO A 571 14.65 -9.21 -12.60
N PRO A 572 13.57 -9.56 -11.88
CA PRO A 572 12.25 -9.65 -12.46
C PRO A 572 11.77 -8.31 -13.05
N ARG A 573 10.98 -8.42 -14.12
CA ARG A 573 10.37 -7.31 -14.85
C ARG A 573 9.61 -6.37 -13.90
N PRO A 574 9.82 -5.04 -13.91
CA PRO A 574 8.88 -4.14 -13.25
C PRO A 574 7.52 -4.24 -13.95
N ALA A 575 6.47 -4.45 -13.15
CA ALA A 575 5.10 -4.41 -13.66
C ALA A 575 4.83 -3.06 -14.36
N PRO A 576 4.11 -3.04 -15.50
CA PRO A 576 3.72 -1.79 -16.12
C PRO A 576 2.93 -0.95 -15.12
N LEU A 577 3.34 0.30 -14.98
CA LEU A 577 2.73 1.31 -14.13
C LEU A 577 1.20 1.28 -14.27
N ASN A 578 0.51 1.15 -13.15
CA ASN A 578 -0.93 0.99 -13.08
C ASN A 578 -1.64 2.20 -13.74
N TRP A 579 -2.20 2.00 -14.94
CA TRP A 579 -2.95 3.01 -15.72
C TRP A 579 -4.24 3.50 -15.03
N GLN A 580 -4.54 2.98 -13.84
CA GLN A 580 -5.74 3.31 -13.06
C GLN A 580 -5.70 4.71 -12.43
N LEU A 581 -4.53 5.35 -12.34
CA LEU A 581 -4.42 6.68 -11.77
C LEU A 581 -4.94 7.79 -12.71
N PRO A 582 -4.55 7.94 -14.00
CA PRO A 582 -5.08 8.98 -14.89
C PRO A 582 -6.61 8.99 -15.10
N ALA A 583 -7.29 7.86 -14.87
CA ALA A 583 -8.74 7.80 -14.86
C ALA A 583 -9.38 8.65 -13.75
N LEU A 584 -8.70 8.83 -12.61
CA LEU A 584 -9.20 9.58 -11.45
C LEU A 584 -9.31 11.09 -11.71
N GLY A 585 -8.33 11.68 -12.41
CA GLY A 585 -8.35 13.10 -12.77
C GLY A 585 -9.40 13.42 -13.84
N LEU A 586 -9.55 12.54 -14.83
CA LEU A 586 -10.58 12.64 -15.86
C LEU A 586 -12.00 12.38 -15.31
N LEU A 587 -12.16 11.56 -14.27
CA LEU A 587 -13.44 11.30 -13.62
C LEU A 587 -13.90 12.42 -12.67
N VAL A 588 -12.97 13.12 -11.99
CA VAL A 588 -13.29 14.31 -11.20
C VAL A 588 -13.71 15.47 -12.11
N LEU A 589 -12.95 15.70 -13.20
CA LEU A 589 -13.31 16.72 -14.20
C LEU A 589 -14.58 16.34 -14.97
N GLY A 590 -14.75 15.06 -15.31
CA GLY A 590 -15.94 14.53 -15.99
C GLY A 590 -17.19 14.53 -15.09
N GLY A 591 -17.06 14.23 -13.80
CA GLY A 591 -18.14 14.31 -12.81
C GLY A 591 -18.56 15.74 -12.53
N GLY A 592 -17.60 16.68 -12.46
CA GLY A 592 -17.87 18.11 -12.39
C GLY A 592 -18.60 18.61 -13.64
N ALA A 593 -18.12 18.23 -14.83
CA ALA A 593 -18.75 18.58 -16.12
C ALA A 593 -20.16 17.98 -16.27
N TRP A 594 -20.39 16.76 -15.80
CA TRP A 594 -21.71 16.10 -15.80
C TRP A 594 -22.68 16.70 -14.77
N GLY A 595 -22.19 17.09 -13.59
CA GLY A 595 -22.99 17.83 -12.59
C GLY A 595 -23.39 19.22 -13.09
N LEU A 596 -22.46 19.93 -13.73
CA LEU A 596 -22.73 21.19 -14.42
C LEU A 596 -23.74 20.99 -15.56
N SER A 597 -23.62 19.94 -16.37
CA SER A 597 -24.55 19.70 -17.49
C SER A 597 -26.01 19.46 -17.07
N ARG A 598 -26.26 19.15 -15.79
CA ARG A 598 -27.62 18.97 -15.21
C ARG A 598 -28.25 20.23 -14.63
N LEU A 599 -27.46 21.28 -14.38
CA LEU A 599 -27.99 22.58 -13.93
C LEU A 599 -28.64 23.31 -15.12
N SER A 600 -29.65 24.16 -14.85
CA SER A 600 -30.17 25.09 -15.86
C SER A 600 -29.03 25.97 -16.39
N ARG A 601 -29.21 26.62 -17.55
CA ARG A 601 -28.18 27.54 -18.08
C ARG A 601 -27.78 28.60 -17.03
N ALA A 602 -28.74 29.10 -16.25
CA ALA A 602 -28.50 30.00 -15.12
C ALA A 602 -27.80 29.31 -13.93
N GLY A 603 -28.17 28.08 -13.58
CA GLY A 603 -27.52 27.32 -12.50
C GLY A 603 -26.07 26.94 -12.80
N ARG A 604 -25.76 26.61 -14.07
CA ARG A 604 -24.38 26.40 -14.55
C ARG A 604 -23.55 27.66 -14.39
N VAL A 605 -24.08 28.79 -14.84
CA VAL A 605 -23.44 30.10 -14.73
C VAL A 605 -23.24 30.46 -13.26
N GLY A 606 -24.22 30.22 -12.39
CA GLY A 606 -24.11 30.48 -10.95
C GLY A 606 -23.08 29.60 -10.24
N ALA A 607 -23.02 28.30 -10.53
CA ALA A 607 -22.03 27.39 -9.95
C ALA A 607 -20.60 27.71 -10.43
N LEU A 608 -20.43 27.97 -11.72
CA LEU A 608 -19.16 28.42 -12.30
C LEU A 608 -18.75 29.77 -11.71
N ALA A 609 -19.67 30.71 -11.57
CA ALA A 609 -19.43 32.01 -10.96
C ALA A 609 -19.09 31.89 -9.46
N GLY A 610 -19.70 30.95 -8.73
CA GLY A 610 -19.39 30.69 -7.33
C GLY A 610 -17.99 30.09 -7.13
N VAL A 611 -17.62 29.10 -7.95
CA VAL A 611 -16.26 28.52 -7.95
C VAL A 611 -15.23 29.57 -8.40
N ALA A 612 -15.52 30.32 -9.47
CA ALA A 612 -14.66 31.40 -9.93
C ALA A 612 -14.54 32.53 -8.89
N GLY A 613 -15.62 32.82 -8.16
CA GLY A 613 -15.64 33.80 -7.07
C GLY A 613 -14.82 33.34 -5.86
N ALA A 614 -14.95 32.07 -5.46
CA ALA A 614 -14.14 31.50 -4.38
C ALA A 614 -12.65 31.41 -4.77
N ALA A 615 -12.35 30.98 -6.01
CA ALA A 615 -11.01 30.98 -6.55
C ALA A 615 -10.44 32.41 -6.66
N GLY A 616 -11.24 33.37 -7.12
CA GLY A 616 -10.88 34.79 -7.19
C GLY A 616 -10.60 35.36 -5.80
N ALA A 617 -11.46 35.10 -4.82
CA ALA A 617 -11.26 35.52 -3.43
C ALA A 617 -10.00 34.89 -2.83
N TYR A 618 -9.74 33.61 -3.10
CA TYR A 618 -8.49 32.95 -2.70
C TYR A 618 -7.27 33.60 -3.37
N LEU A 619 -7.30 33.84 -4.68
CA LEU A 619 -6.20 34.44 -5.42
C LEU A 619 -5.94 35.89 -4.99
N LEU A 620 -6.97 36.67 -4.69
CA LEU A 620 -6.85 38.02 -4.12
C LEU A 620 -6.25 37.96 -2.71
N ALA A 621 -6.73 37.05 -1.86
CA ALA A 621 -6.23 36.85 -0.51
C ALA A 621 -4.78 36.32 -0.48
N LEU A 622 -4.40 35.50 -1.45
CA LEU A 622 -3.05 35.02 -1.68
C LEU A 622 -2.16 36.18 -2.14
N ARG A 623 -2.61 36.93 -3.15
CA ARG A 623 -1.85 38.05 -3.72
C ARG A 623 -1.60 39.16 -2.71
N ALA A 624 -2.63 39.55 -1.94
CA ALA A 624 -2.49 40.55 -0.89
C ALA A 624 -1.47 40.15 0.18
N ARG A 625 -1.40 38.85 0.52
CA ARG A 625 -0.38 38.31 1.44
C ARG A 625 1.00 38.26 0.82
N GLU A 626 1.13 37.85 -0.45
CA GLU A 626 2.41 37.89 -1.16
C GLU A 626 2.95 39.31 -1.31
N GLU A 627 2.09 40.31 -1.51
CA GLU A 627 2.48 41.73 -1.51
C GLU A 627 2.89 42.24 -0.14
N GLY A 628 2.20 41.80 0.91
CA GLY A 628 2.63 42.02 2.29
C GLY A 628 4.03 41.47 2.54
N ASP A 629 4.21 40.17 2.25
CA ASP A 629 5.49 39.49 2.38
C ASP A 629 6.59 40.19 1.58
N ALA A 630 6.32 40.64 0.35
CA ALA A 630 7.29 41.31 -0.51
C ALA A 630 7.72 42.70 0.00
N ARG A 631 6.86 43.40 0.75
CA ARG A 631 7.19 44.70 1.37
C ARG A 631 8.10 44.55 2.58
N GLU A 632 7.91 43.47 3.33
CA GLU A 632 8.71 43.16 4.53
C GLU A 632 9.94 42.30 4.21
N TRP A 633 10.06 41.82 2.98
CA TRP A 633 11.13 40.92 2.58
C TRP A 633 12.47 41.64 2.43
N VAL A 634 13.47 41.12 3.13
CA VAL A 634 14.87 41.47 2.99
C VAL A 634 15.59 40.31 2.31
N PRO A 635 16.39 40.53 1.25
CA PRO A 635 17.19 39.48 0.64
C PRO A 635 18.11 38.82 1.67
N ALA A 636 18.17 37.49 1.65
CA ALA A 636 19.10 36.75 2.48
C ALA A 636 20.55 37.11 2.12
N GLU A 637 21.30 37.59 3.11
CA GLU A 637 22.74 37.79 2.99
C GLU A 637 23.47 36.44 2.88
N PRO A 638 24.69 36.40 2.31
CA PRO A 638 25.51 35.21 2.36
C PRO A 638 25.67 34.73 3.81
N PRO A 639 25.48 33.42 4.07
CA PRO A 639 25.64 32.85 5.41
C PRO A 639 27.04 33.13 5.99
N GLU A 640 27.12 33.11 7.33
CA GLU A 640 28.38 33.27 8.05
C GLU A 640 29.43 32.25 7.59
N ARG A 641 30.70 32.68 7.59
CA ARG A 641 31.81 31.85 7.10
C ARG A 641 31.95 30.54 7.88
N GLU A 642 31.68 30.56 9.18
CA GLU A 642 31.75 29.39 10.06
C GLU A 642 30.66 28.37 9.71
N HIS A 643 29.39 28.79 9.64
CA HIS A 643 28.27 27.94 9.21
C HIS A 643 28.51 27.33 7.82
N LEU A 644 29.00 28.12 6.87
CA LEU A 644 29.38 27.59 5.55
C LEU A 644 30.49 26.56 5.61
N ALA A 645 31.50 26.76 6.45
CA ALA A 645 32.60 25.82 6.62
C ALA A 645 32.09 24.50 7.21
N GLU A 646 31.18 24.55 8.19
CA GLU A 646 30.55 23.36 8.76
C GLU A 646 29.74 22.56 7.74
N LEU A 647 28.92 23.24 6.93
CA LEU A 647 28.14 22.59 5.87
C LEU A 647 29.06 21.95 4.81
N ARG A 648 30.01 22.73 4.29
CA ARG A 648 30.93 22.27 3.23
C ARG A 648 31.88 21.18 3.69
N ALA A 649 32.15 21.09 4.99
CA ALA A 649 32.99 20.01 5.53
C ALA A 649 32.44 18.63 5.17
N TRP A 650 31.12 18.49 4.99
CA TRP A 650 30.43 17.22 4.73
C TRP A 650 29.83 17.10 3.33
N GLU A 651 30.09 18.08 2.45
CA GLU A 651 29.64 18.08 1.06
C GLU A 651 30.76 17.56 0.14
N ASP A 652 30.38 16.97 -0.98
CA ASP A 652 31.27 16.59 -2.09
C ASP A 652 32.39 15.61 -1.71
N ARG A 653 32.19 14.82 -0.63
CA ARG A 653 33.14 13.78 -0.20
C ARG A 653 33.06 12.50 -1.02
N ILE A 654 31.88 12.23 -1.59
CA ILE A 654 31.55 11.07 -2.42
C ILE A 654 30.64 11.54 -3.57
N VAL A 655 30.21 10.64 -4.45
CA VAL A 655 29.37 10.98 -5.62
C VAL A 655 28.03 11.60 -5.20
N GLN A 656 27.52 11.18 -4.04
CA GLN A 656 26.25 11.60 -3.49
C GLN A 656 26.42 12.64 -2.38
N ASN A 657 25.40 13.46 -2.19
CA ASN A 657 25.29 14.43 -1.13
C ASN A 657 23.92 14.36 -0.45
N GLN A 658 23.86 14.99 0.72
CA GLN A 658 22.71 15.13 1.58
C GLN A 658 22.39 16.59 1.81
N MET A 659 21.10 16.91 1.85
CA MET A 659 20.63 18.19 2.37
C MET A 659 19.58 17.93 3.44
N THR A 660 19.77 18.62 4.57
CA THR A 660 18.73 18.78 5.59
C THR A 660 18.40 20.26 5.68
N HIS A 661 17.13 20.59 5.53
CA HIS A 661 16.69 21.97 5.47
C HIS A 661 15.48 22.15 6.38
N LEU A 662 15.53 23.13 7.28
CA LEU A 662 14.52 23.36 8.30
C LEU A 662 14.11 24.83 8.26
N VAL A 663 12.82 25.08 8.05
CA VAL A 663 12.30 26.45 7.99
C VAL A 663 10.98 26.57 8.75
N ASP A 664 10.78 27.72 9.37
CA ASP A 664 9.48 28.11 9.92
C ASP A 664 8.46 28.39 8.81
N VAL A 665 7.25 27.88 9.00
CA VAL A 665 6.10 28.16 8.13
C VAL A 665 5.52 29.52 8.54
N LYS A 666 5.25 30.37 7.54
CA LYS A 666 4.64 31.69 7.77
C LYS A 666 3.37 31.56 8.63
N PRO A 667 3.15 32.47 9.61
CA PRO A 667 2.06 32.34 10.56
C PRO A 667 0.68 32.42 9.89
N GLY A 668 -0.32 31.81 10.56
CA GLY A 668 -1.73 31.90 10.19
C GLY A 668 -2.31 30.63 9.53
N ALA A 669 -3.61 30.42 9.74
CA ALA A 669 -4.32 29.23 9.23
C ALA A 669 -4.34 29.17 7.69
N PHE A 670 -4.35 30.33 7.02
CA PHE A 670 -4.33 30.42 5.55
C PHE A 670 -3.07 29.77 4.97
N ARG A 671 -1.87 30.15 5.43
CA ARG A 671 -0.59 29.61 4.95
C ARG A 671 -0.48 28.12 5.20
N ARG A 672 -0.91 27.64 6.38
CA ARG A 672 -0.93 26.20 6.68
C ARG A 672 -1.90 25.42 5.79
N ALA A 673 -3.10 25.96 5.54
CA ALA A 673 -4.07 25.33 4.64
C ALA A 673 -3.57 25.32 3.19
N THR A 674 -3.00 26.43 2.71
CA THR A 674 -2.37 26.53 1.39
C THR A 674 -1.23 25.53 1.25
N LEU A 675 -0.30 25.46 2.21
CA LEU A 675 0.83 24.54 2.17
C LEU A 675 0.38 23.06 2.14
N ARG A 676 -0.62 22.70 2.96
CA ARG A 676 -1.24 21.36 2.92
C ARG A 676 -1.91 21.09 1.57
N GLY A 677 -2.59 22.08 1.00
CA GLY A 677 -3.20 21.98 -0.33
C GLY A 677 -2.17 21.80 -1.44
N VAL A 678 -1.03 22.50 -1.36
CA VAL A 678 0.10 22.34 -2.28
C VAL A 678 0.70 20.93 -2.16
N PHE A 679 0.92 20.41 -0.94
CA PHE A 679 1.40 19.05 -0.77
C PHE A 679 0.41 18.00 -1.30
N ALA A 680 -0.89 18.19 -1.06
CA ALA A 680 -1.92 17.32 -1.63
C ALA A 680 -1.92 17.36 -3.17
N ALA A 681 -1.68 18.54 -3.77
CA ALA A 681 -1.57 18.68 -5.22
C ALA A 681 -0.28 18.04 -5.77
N ILE A 682 0.84 18.16 -5.06
CA ILE A 682 2.12 17.53 -5.44
C ILE A 682 2.02 16.01 -5.32
N ASP A 683 1.51 15.49 -4.19
CA ASP A 683 1.27 14.06 -4.01
C ASP A 683 0.29 13.52 -5.06
N PHE A 684 -0.74 14.30 -5.41
CA PHE A 684 -1.59 13.99 -6.56
C PHE A 684 -0.72 13.93 -7.83
N LEU A 685 -0.10 15.03 -8.28
CA LEU A 685 0.65 15.09 -9.55
C LEU A 685 1.79 14.05 -9.66
N ALA A 686 2.51 13.76 -8.57
CA ALA A 686 3.56 12.76 -8.49
C ALA A 686 3.06 11.33 -8.75
N ARG A 687 1.74 11.09 -8.64
CA ARG A 687 1.13 9.80 -9.03
C ARG A 687 0.85 9.70 -10.54
N PHE A 688 0.81 10.82 -11.26
CA PHE A 688 0.41 10.89 -12.68
C PHE A 688 1.51 11.30 -13.64
N HIS A 689 2.47 12.13 -13.21
CA HIS A 689 3.41 12.81 -14.10
C HIS A 689 4.89 12.48 -13.85
N TRP A 690 5.28 12.19 -12.61
CA TRP A 690 6.68 11.94 -12.21
C TRP A 690 6.88 10.48 -11.76
N ASN A 691 6.86 9.58 -12.74
CA ASN A 691 6.84 8.13 -12.47
C ASN A 691 8.07 7.41 -13.07
N ARG A 692 9.12 8.14 -13.45
CA ARG A 692 10.33 7.59 -14.10
C ARG A 692 11.63 8.20 -13.57
N GLY A 693 11.94 7.99 -12.29
CA GLY A 693 13.27 8.25 -11.75
C GLY A 693 13.66 9.73 -11.54
N ASP A 694 12.94 10.70 -12.10
CA ASP A 694 13.16 12.14 -11.89
C ASP A 694 12.07 12.77 -10.99
N LEU A 695 12.43 13.89 -10.36
CA LEU A 695 11.50 14.75 -9.63
C LEU A 695 11.46 16.12 -10.32
N GLY A 696 10.37 16.46 -11.01
CA GLY A 696 10.27 17.77 -11.65
C GLY A 696 11.26 17.95 -12.81
N GLY A 697 11.70 16.87 -13.47
CA GLY A 697 12.74 16.90 -14.51
C GLY A 697 14.17 16.91 -13.98
N ILE A 698 14.37 16.71 -12.67
CA ILE A 698 15.67 16.60 -12.02
C ILE A 698 16.03 15.11 -11.85
N PRO A 699 16.99 14.57 -12.63
CA PRO A 699 17.31 13.14 -12.63
C PRO A 699 18.42 12.79 -11.62
N THR A 700 18.73 13.68 -10.68
CA THR A 700 19.85 13.53 -9.72
C THR A 700 19.40 13.24 -8.30
N ILE A 701 18.10 13.05 -8.05
CA ILE A 701 17.53 12.90 -6.70
C ILE A 701 17.20 11.43 -6.43
N HIS A 702 17.89 10.82 -5.47
CA HIS A 702 17.60 9.46 -5.02
C HIS A 702 16.30 9.39 -4.22
N PHE A 703 16.26 10.18 -3.14
CA PHE A 703 15.12 10.26 -2.22
C PHE A 703 14.94 11.70 -1.76
N ALA A 704 13.70 12.15 -1.69
CA ALA A 704 13.36 13.44 -1.06
C ALA A 704 12.07 13.32 -0.26
N ARG A 705 11.99 14.01 0.88
CA ARG A 705 10.77 14.01 1.71
C ARG A 705 10.57 15.33 2.42
N TRP A 706 9.30 15.68 2.57
CA TRP A 706 8.83 16.85 3.29
C TRP A 706 8.07 16.40 4.53
N VAL A 707 8.44 16.89 5.70
CA VAL A 707 7.86 16.51 6.98
C VAL A 707 7.44 17.78 7.70
N LEU A 708 6.16 17.86 8.06
CA LEU A 708 5.63 18.95 8.89
C LEU A 708 5.84 18.60 10.35
N ILE A 709 6.63 19.40 11.07
CA ILE A 709 6.93 19.20 12.49
C ILE A 709 6.28 20.29 13.35
N ASP A 710 6.20 20.05 14.66
CA ASP A 710 5.60 20.96 15.67
C ASP A 710 4.19 21.45 15.30
N GLY A 711 3.32 20.51 14.92
CA GLY A 711 1.95 20.81 14.51
C GLY A 711 1.83 21.49 13.14
N GLY A 712 2.88 21.45 12.32
CA GLY A 712 2.95 22.11 11.02
C GLY A 712 3.37 23.57 11.11
N ARG A 713 4.07 23.94 12.18
CA ARG A 713 4.74 25.23 12.32
C ARG A 713 6.07 25.30 11.61
N ARG A 714 6.75 24.16 11.44
CA ARG A 714 8.04 24.09 10.74
C ARG A 714 8.00 23.00 9.68
N LEU A 715 8.73 23.25 8.61
CA LEU A 715 8.89 22.35 7.49
C LEU A 715 10.31 21.80 7.48
N LEU A 716 10.44 20.50 7.69
CA LEU A 716 11.67 19.75 7.58
C LEU A 716 11.73 19.08 6.21
N PHE A 717 12.82 19.28 5.49
CA PHE A 717 13.08 18.67 4.20
C PHE A 717 14.38 17.86 4.25
N PHE A 718 14.30 16.61 3.82
CA PHE A 718 15.46 15.77 3.59
C PHE A 718 15.59 15.44 2.12
N SER A 719 16.80 15.55 1.59
CA SER A 719 17.14 15.08 0.26
C SER A 719 18.47 14.32 0.26
N ASN A 720 18.54 13.28 -0.57
CA ASN A 720 19.76 12.58 -0.98
C ASN A 720 19.87 12.72 -2.50
N TYR A 721 20.97 13.28 -3.01
CA TYR A 721 21.12 13.67 -4.41
C TYR A 721 22.56 13.47 -4.92
N ASP A 722 22.76 13.54 -6.23
CA ASP A 722 24.06 13.43 -6.87
C ASP A 722 24.71 14.78 -7.12
N GLY A 723 26.04 14.80 -7.08
CA GLY A 723 26.84 15.97 -7.46
C GLY A 723 26.74 17.12 -6.45
N SER A 724 27.26 18.27 -6.84
CA SER A 724 27.44 19.39 -5.91
C SER A 724 26.14 20.06 -5.50
N TRP A 725 26.15 20.67 -4.32
CA TRP A 725 25.04 21.51 -3.84
C TRP A 725 24.65 22.60 -4.85
N GLU A 726 25.64 23.21 -5.51
CA GLU A 726 25.42 24.29 -6.47
C GLU A 726 24.62 23.80 -7.70
N ASN A 727 25.00 22.64 -8.23
CA ASN A 727 24.32 22.02 -9.37
C ASN A 727 22.91 21.57 -8.98
N TYR A 728 22.77 20.99 -7.78
CA TYR A 728 21.50 20.54 -7.25
C TYR A 728 20.48 21.67 -7.09
N LEU A 729 20.90 22.81 -6.51
CA LEU A 729 20.03 23.98 -6.39
C LEU A 729 19.79 24.66 -7.74
N GLY A 730 20.78 24.66 -8.64
CA GLY A 730 20.62 25.08 -10.04
C GLY A 730 19.50 24.32 -10.75
N ASP A 731 19.47 22.99 -10.64
CA ASP A 731 18.43 22.16 -11.24
C ASP A 731 17.03 22.49 -10.72
N PHE A 732 16.87 22.85 -9.43
CA PHE A 732 15.57 23.33 -8.94
C PHE A 732 15.17 24.69 -9.49
N ILE A 733 16.11 25.58 -9.73
CA ILE A 733 15.85 26.90 -10.31
C ILE A 733 15.42 26.73 -11.77
N ASP A 734 16.13 25.89 -12.51
CA ASP A 734 15.96 25.77 -13.96
C ASP A 734 14.80 24.85 -14.35
N ARG A 735 14.61 23.74 -13.63
CA ARG A 735 13.69 22.66 -14.03
C ARG A 735 12.44 22.55 -13.16
N ALA A 736 12.56 22.79 -11.85
CA ALA A 736 11.48 22.52 -10.89
C ALA A 736 10.98 23.76 -10.13
N SER A 737 11.29 24.97 -10.61
CA SER A 737 11.05 26.23 -9.88
C SER A 737 9.59 26.45 -9.50
N VAL A 738 8.63 25.97 -10.30
CA VAL A 738 7.20 26.09 -10.01
C VAL A 738 6.81 25.29 -8.77
N GLY A 739 7.20 24.02 -8.68
CA GLY A 739 6.90 23.16 -7.53
C GLY A 739 7.63 23.61 -6.27
N LEU A 740 8.89 24.02 -6.42
CA LEU A 740 9.72 24.60 -5.37
C LEU A 740 9.11 25.92 -4.84
N THR A 741 8.67 26.81 -5.73
CA THR A 741 8.04 28.06 -5.29
C THR A 741 6.71 27.79 -4.60
N GLY A 742 5.95 26.80 -5.05
CA GLY A 742 4.65 26.45 -4.47
C GLY A 742 4.74 26.03 -3.00
N VAL A 743 5.72 25.22 -2.65
CA VAL A 743 5.92 24.76 -1.27
C VAL A 743 6.56 25.85 -0.43
N TRP A 744 7.73 26.36 -0.84
CA TRP A 744 8.57 27.18 0.03
C TRP A 744 8.17 28.65 0.10
N SER A 745 7.35 29.18 -0.82
CA SER A 745 6.76 30.52 -0.67
C SER A 745 5.89 30.69 0.58
N ASN A 746 5.47 29.58 1.20
CA ASN A 746 4.74 29.57 2.46
C ASN A 746 5.66 29.55 3.70
N THR A 747 6.98 29.65 3.54
CA THR A 747 7.98 29.64 4.61
C THR A 747 8.64 31.01 4.79
N VAL A 748 9.15 31.28 6.00
CA VAL A 748 9.77 32.56 6.37
C VAL A 748 11.06 32.78 5.58
N GLY A 749 11.32 34.03 5.17
CA GLY A 749 12.54 34.43 4.46
C GLY A 749 12.61 34.05 2.97
N PHE A 750 11.75 33.14 2.49
CA PHE A 750 11.78 32.70 1.09
C PHE A 750 11.55 33.87 0.12
N PRO A 751 12.27 33.94 -1.01
CA PRO A 751 12.14 35.04 -1.95
C PRO A 751 10.70 35.29 -2.44
N PRO A 752 10.29 36.55 -2.67
CA PRO A 752 8.94 36.90 -3.06
C PRO A 752 8.46 36.12 -4.27
N ALA A 753 7.33 35.43 -4.08
CA ALA A 753 6.66 34.64 -5.11
C ALA A 753 5.43 35.38 -5.64
N ARG A 754 4.98 34.97 -6.82
CA ARG A 754 3.72 35.42 -7.42
C ARG A 754 2.81 34.23 -7.69
N PHE A 755 1.63 34.25 -7.09
CA PHE A 755 0.61 33.21 -7.21
C PHE A 755 1.15 31.80 -6.96
N LEU A 756 2.06 31.63 -5.99
CA LEU A 756 2.75 30.38 -5.67
C LEU A 756 3.64 29.77 -6.78
N VAL A 757 3.72 30.35 -7.97
CA VAL A 757 4.39 29.69 -9.13
C VAL A 757 5.43 30.57 -9.84
N GLY A 758 5.28 31.89 -9.75
CA GLY A 758 6.15 32.87 -10.39
C GLY A 758 7.19 33.46 -9.45
N ASP A 759 8.27 33.99 -10.03
CA ASP A 759 9.42 34.57 -9.33
C ASP A 759 10.05 33.59 -8.32
N GLY A 760 9.93 33.86 -7.01
CA GLY A 760 10.34 32.93 -5.96
C GLY A 760 11.77 32.44 -6.16
N SER A 761 11.93 31.13 -6.34
CA SER A 761 13.25 30.50 -6.51
C SER A 761 14.03 30.98 -7.75
N ARG A 762 13.38 31.58 -8.74
CA ARG A 762 14.06 32.19 -9.91
C ARG A 762 14.95 33.36 -9.54
N ARG A 763 14.77 33.95 -8.35
CA ARG A 763 15.72 34.90 -7.74
C ARG A 763 16.92 34.12 -7.19
N ALA A 764 17.72 33.56 -8.10
CA ALA A 764 18.68 32.50 -7.84
C ALA A 764 19.62 32.78 -6.66
N GLU A 765 20.24 33.97 -6.61
CA GLU A 765 21.18 34.33 -5.55
C GLU A 765 20.50 34.42 -4.18
N ALA A 766 19.40 35.16 -4.08
CA ALA A 766 18.66 35.29 -2.83
C ALA A 766 18.08 33.94 -2.36
N PHE A 767 17.63 33.11 -3.29
CA PHE A 767 17.16 31.76 -3.00
C PHE A 767 18.30 30.87 -2.46
N LYS A 768 19.46 30.87 -3.12
CA LYS A 768 20.64 30.10 -2.69
C LYS A 768 21.13 30.53 -1.31
N ASN A 769 21.22 31.84 -1.05
CA ASN A 769 21.60 32.37 0.26
C ASN A 769 20.60 31.94 1.34
N TRP A 770 19.30 32.10 1.07
CA TRP A 770 18.24 31.68 1.98
C TRP A 770 18.28 30.17 2.25
N THR A 771 18.55 29.34 1.23
CA THR A 771 18.70 27.89 1.42
C THR A 771 19.88 27.57 2.32
N ARG A 772 21.04 28.23 2.15
CA ARG A 772 22.20 28.00 3.01
C ARG A 772 21.95 28.44 4.46
N GLN A 773 21.26 29.56 4.67
CA GLN A 773 20.91 30.02 6.02
C GLN A 773 20.03 29.01 6.77
N ASN A 774 19.13 28.34 6.06
CA ASN A 774 18.18 27.39 6.64
C ASN A 774 18.61 25.91 6.50
N GLN A 775 19.80 25.66 5.95
CA GLN A 775 20.39 24.33 5.86
C GLN A 775 21.01 23.96 7.20
N ILE A 776 20.62 22.80 7.74
CA ILE A 776 21.12 22.27 9.00
C ILE A 776 22.21 21.23 8.71
N GLU A 777 23.31 21.32 9.44
CA GLU A 777 24.38 20.31 9.43
C GLU A 777 23.79 18.91 9.65
N THR A 778 24.09 17.97 8.76
CA THR A 778 23.70 16.56 8.92
C THR A 778 24.87 15.82 9.57
N GLN A 779 24.82 15.64 10.89
CA GLN A 779 25.97 15.13 11.66
C GLN A 779 26.33 13.68 11.34
N VAL A 780 25.33 12.84 11.06
CA VAL A 780 25.52 11.46 10.63
C VAL A 780 24.77 11.29 9.32
N TRP A 781 25.43 10.79 8.28
CA TRP A 781 24.79 10.41 7.03
C TRP A 781 25.44 9.18 6.43
N TYR A 782 24.61 8.20 6.08
CA TYR A 782 25.01 6.95 5.47
C TYR A 782 24.30 6.77 4.12
N SER A 783 25.05 6.21 3.16
CA SER A 783 24.56 5.71 1.88
C SER A 783 25.09 4.30 1.66
N ALA A 784 24.22 3.39 1.20
CA ALA A 784 24.58 2.00 0.91
C ALA A 784 25.33 1.80 -0.41
N TYR A 785 25.33 2.80 -1.29
CA TYR A 785 25.98 2.81 -2.61
C TYR A 785 26.58 4.20 -2.88
N PRO A 786 27.53 4.63 -2.03
CA PRO A 786 27.98 6.03 -1.94
C PRO A 786 28.70 6.56 -3.19
N ASP A 787 29.24 5.65 -3.99
CA ASP A 787 30.09 5.97 -5.13
C ASP A 787 29.33 5.84 -6.47
N VAL A 788 27.98 5.74 -6.41
CA VAL A 788 27.12 5.49 -7.58
C VAL A 788 26.04 6.56 -7.69
N SER A 789 25.88 7.16 -8.87
CA SER A 789 24.81 8.14 -9.14
C SER A 789 23.44 7.45 -9.32
N VAL A 790 22.34 8.17 -9.11
CA VAL A 790 20.99 7.63 -9.37
C VAL A 790 20.79 7.31 -10.85
N VAL A 791 21.41 8.08 -11.74
CA VAL A 791 21.40 7.80 -13.18
C VAL A 791 22.06 6.45 -13.46
N ASN A 792 23.23 6.19 -12.87
CA ASN A 792 23.93 4.91 -13.03
C ASN A 792 23.13 3.74 -12.44
N LEU A 793 22.41 3.94 -11.32
CA LEU A 793 21.50 2.94 -10.78
C LEU A 793 20.35 2.64 -11.75
N LEU A 794 19.70 3.68 -12.27
CA LEU A 794 18.61 3.54 -13.23
C LEU A 794 19.10 2.88 -14.54
N ASP A 795 20.30 3.20 -14.99
CA ASP A 795 20.93 2.58 -16.17
C ASP A 795 21.28 1.11 -15.92
N ALA A 796 21.83 0.78 -14.76
CA ALA A 796 22.12 -0.61 -14.37
C ALA A 796 20.84 -1.47 -14.32
N LEU A 797 19.76 -0.92 -13.78
CA LEU A 797 18.44 -1.55 -13.81
C LEU A 797 17.90 -1.70 -15.23
N ALA A 798 17.97 -0.65 -16.05
CA ALA A 798 17.52 -0.69 -17.43
C ALA A 798 18.29 -1.70 -18.30
N LEU A 799 19.60 -1.86 -18.06
CA LEU A 799 20.43 -2.88 -18.70
C LEU A 799 19.93 -4.29 -18.36
N CYS A 800 19.63 -4.54 -17.09
CA CYS A 800 19.06 -5.80 -16.62
C CYS A 800 17.65 -6.09 -17.17
N GLU A 801 16.85 -5.05 -17.44
CA GLU A 801 15.47 -5.19 -17.95
C GLU A 801 15.39 -5.35 -19.49
N GLY A 802 16.47 -5.07 -20.23
CA GLY A 802 16.48 -4.90 -21.69
C GLY A 802 16.45 -6.16 -22.57
N ARG A 803 16.10 -7.33 -22.04
CA ARG A 803 16.09 -8.62 -22.79
C ARG A 803 15.29 -8.56 -24.10
N GLU A 804 14.19 -7.82 -24.14
CA GLU A 804 13.34 -7.66 -25.33
C GLU A 804 13.98 -6.80 -26.44
N VAL A 805 14.93 -5.91 -26.11
CA VAL A 805 15.59 -5.00 -27.07
C VAL A 805 16.70 -5.72 -27.86
N ALA A 806 17.28 -6.77 -27.28
CA ALA A 806 18.24 -7.64 -27.97
C ALA A 806 17.56 -8.72 -28.83
N GLU A 807 16.35 -9.16 -28.46
CA GLU A 807 15.55 -10.12 -29.24
C GLU A 807 14.76 -9.45 -30.38
N ALA A 808 14.63 -8.12 -30.36
CA ALA A 808 13.99 -7.32 -31.42
C ALA A 808 14.89 -7.13 -32.67
N PRO A 809 14.30 -6.80 -33.85
CA PRO A 809 15.08 -6.48 -35.05
C PRO A 809 16.07 -5.33 -34.80
N PRO A 810 17.25 -5.32 -35.45
CA PRO A 810 18.25 -4.26 -35.27
C PRO A 810 17.63 -2.87 -35.53
N GLY A 811 17.90 -1.92 -34.64
CA GLY A 811 17.41 -0.56 -34.78
C GLY A 811 17.87 0.36 -33.66
N ARG A 812 17.38 1.60 -33.66
CA ARG A 812 17.77 2.67 -32.69
C ARG A 812 17.65 2.24 -31.22
N ALA A 813 16.75 1.32 -30.89
CA ALA A 813 16.55 0.83 -29.53
C ALA A 813 17.76 0.01 -29.04
N SER A 814 18.34 -0.85 -29.88
CA SER A 814 19.51 -1.67 -29.53
C SER A 814 20.77 -0.82 -29.36
N VAL A 815 20.91 0.24 -30.17
CA VAL A 815 21.99 1.24 -30.03
C VAL A 815 21.83 2.01 -28.72
N ALA A 816 20.64 2.52 -28.42
CA ALA A 816 20.36 3.25 -27.19
C ALA A 816 20.48 2.38 -25.93
N TRP A 817 20.35 1.07 -26.04
CA TRP A 817 20.59 0.11 -24.96
C TRP A 817 22.08 -0.13 -24.74
N LEU A 818 22.86 -0.34 -25.82
CA LEU A 818 24.31 -0.47 -25.76
C LEU A 818 25.01 0.80 -25.24
N GLN A 819 24.51 1.99 -25.56
CA GLN A 819 25.05 3.28 -25.09
C GLN A 819 24.99 3.47 -23.56
N ARG A 820 24.39 2.54 -22.81
CA ARG A 820 24.33 2.55 -21.32
C ARG A 820 25.50 1.80 -20.66
N LEU A 821 26.21 0.98 -21.44
CA LEU A 821 27.52 0.43 -21.13
C LEU A 821 28.54 1.47 -21.58
#